data_AF-A0A8H6E2T1-F1
#
_entry.id   AF-A0A8H6E2T1-F1
#
_cell.length_a   1.000
_cell.length_b   1.000
_cell.length_c   1.000
_cell.angle_alpha   90.00
_cell.angle_beta   90.00
_cell.angle_gamma   90.00
#
_symmetry.space_group_name_H-M   'P 1'
#
loop_
_entity.id
_entity.type
_entity.pdbx_description
1 polymer ?
#
loop_
_entity_poly.entity_id
_entity_poly.type
_entity_poly.pdbx_seq_one_letter_code
_entity_poly.pdbx_strand_id
1 'polypeptide(L)'
;MGIVDLFLEIRWLIAGGLFTFYIVKKIQTYNRLRHVNGPVSCRFTNFLHTKAVLSLECERWYKEMNDQYGSIVRIGPNALLTSSPELWIHMNAVRSPYKKSDWYYHTARFKLGEDNVFTETNTEKHDRRRKQMLMGYSGKENLSLESDIDLRVQDFFDLIRNRYLSTEDNPKPMDLAKKVQYLTLDVISTVGLGKSFGMLKTDTDVNEYAKSTEEGLLLANFLMGTGLHWLTQTQWLGKFLGPSTNDSTGFGKMMATAEQMVAERLRSPTNSKSDMLASFIRHGLTGDELTQEAFEQILAGSDTTASGIRGIFLSLFTNPRVYKRLQAEIDDVVRTGGAPSHGIISDTEVRRLEYLQAVIREGLRIFVPVVNIFARDAPPEGDKVTINGESVFIPGGTWIGYSALGMHLSKATYGDDAEVFRPERWLIDDKDRLANMTRVNDLIFGYGRWKCLGQTVAQLEIGKIIFEALRSFDWALVNAEKPWCKKNVLGLFAVTDIHSGSTSVLDMATCKGVMADLWHCNATGSYSSFSALSPNTPFPELLAEQGKNISDLVIGTTDLYTDSETWLRGTYPTIEHGMMQMKTIFPGFYIERAIHIHVQVHADWTFREIGTLVLENMVSTGQLYLDEEPEAKIMAMDPYASHTEVKCTSNAENKEFFQGHGGTDYPVV
;
A
#
# COMPACT_ATOMS: atom_id res chain seq x y z
N MET A 1 -12.84 -53.84 -38.78
CA MET A 1 -13.05 -52.86 -37.70
C MET A 1 -12.28 -51.61 -38.07
N GLY A 2 -12.98 -50.48 -38.19
CA GLY A 2 -12.31 -49.20 -38.42
C GLY A 2 -11.57 -48.75 -37.15
N ILE A 3 -10.57 -47.89 -37.28
CA ILE A 3 -9.84 -47.29 -36.15
C ILE A 3 -10.82 -46.61 -35.16
N VAL A 4 -11.93 -46.07 -35.66
CA VAL A 4 -13.00 -45.43 -34.86
C VAL A 4 -13.72 -46.45 -33.98
N ASP A 5 -14.07 -47.63 -34.50
CA ASP A 5 -14.74 -48.67 -33.73
C ASP A 5 -13.86 -49.18 -32.59
N LEU A 6 -12.56 -49.38 -32.88
CA LEU A 6 -11.57 -49.77 -31.88
C LEU A 6 -11.46 -48.71 -30.76
N PHE A 7 -11.43 -47.42 -31.11
CA PHE A 7 -11.42 -46.33 -30.12
C PHE A 7 -12.69 -46.31 -29.27
N LEU A 8 -13.85 -46.55 -29.87
CA LEU A 8 -15.12 -46.59 -29.15
C LEU A 8 -15.23 -47.80 -28.20
N GLU A 9 -14.61 -48.93 -28.55
CA GLU A 9 -14.55 -50.12 -27.68
C GLU A 9 -13.62 -49.91 -26.48
N ILE A 10 -12.44 -49.30 -26.68
CA ILE A 10 -11.45 -49.11 -25.61
C ILE A 10 -11.62 -47.80 -24.82
N ARG A 11 -12.58 -46.93 -25.17
CA ARG A 11 -12.74 -45.60 -24.55
C ARG A 11 -12.84 -45.62 -23.03
N TRP A 12 -13.50 -46.64 -22.45
CA TRP A 12 -13.65 -46.76 -21.01
C TRP A 12 -12.38 -47.27 -20.33
N LEU A 13 -11.59 -48.10 -21.02
CA LEU A 13 -10.25 -48.49 -20.55
C LEU A 13 -9.29 -47.30 -20.59
N ILE A 14 -9.35 -46.48 -21.66
CA ILE A 14 -8.59 -45.23 -21.74
C ILE A 14 -9.01 -44.27 -20.63
N ALA A 15 -10.32 -44.02 -20.47
CA ALA A 15 -10.85 -43.13 -19.44
C ALA A 15 -10.49 -43.61 -18.03
N GLY A 16 -10.64 -44.91 -17.75
CA GLY A 16 -10.24 -45.52 -16.47
C GLY A 16 -8.72 -45.44 -16.23
N GLY A 17 -7.92 -45.64 -17.26
CA GLY A 17 -6.46 -45.48 -17.21
C GLY A 17 -6.03 -44.03 -16.93
N LEU A 18 -6.63 -43.06 -17.62
CA LEU A 18 -6.39 -41.63 -17.39
C LEU A 18 -6.84 -41.20 -15.99
N PHE A 19 -7.99 -41.67 -15.53
CA PHE A 19 -8.49 -41.40 -14.17
C PHE A 19 -7.56 -41.99 -13.11
N THR A 20 -7.13 -43.25 -13.28
CA THR A 20 -6.18 -43.90 -12.37
C THR A 20 -4.85 -43.15 -12.35
N PHE A 21 -4.31 -42.79 -13.51
CA PHE A 21 -3.10 -41.98 -13.63
C PHE A 21 -3.25 -40.63 -12.92
N TYR A 22 -4.38 -39.94 -13.10
CA TYR A 22 -4.69 -38.70 -12.41
C TYR A 22 -4.71 -38.87 -10.88
N ILE A 23 -5.38 -39.90 -10.37
CA ILE A 23 -5.45 -40.20 -8.92
C ILE A 23 -4.06 -40.52 -8.38
N VAL A 24 -3.29 -41.38 -9.06
CA VAL A 24 -1.91 -41.71 -8.66
C VAL A 24 -1.05 -40.45 -8.60
N LYS A 25 -1.14 -39.57 -9.61
CA LYS A 25 -0.44 -38.28 -9.61
C LYS A 25 -0.86 -37.39 -8.44
N LYS A 26 -2.15 -37.33 -8.12
CA LYS A 26 -2.65 -36.56 -6.97
C LYS A 26 -2.14 -37.11 -5.64
N ILE A 27 -2.14 -38.43 -5.45
CA ILE A 27 -1.61 -39.10 -4.25
C ILE A 27 -0.10 -38.86 -4.12
N GLN A 28 0.65 -38.98 -5.22
CA GLN A 28 2.09 -38.69 -5.23
C GLN A 28 2.35 -37.23 -4.82
N THR A 29 1.66 -36.27 -5.44
CA THR A 29 1.78 -34.84 -5.11
C THR A 29 1.35 -34.53 -3.68
N TYR A 30 0.31 -35.20 -3.17
CA TYR A 30 -0.10 -35.09 -1.77
C TYR A 30 1.04 -35.54 -0.83
N ASN A 31 1.55 -36.76 -1.03
CA ASN A 31 2.57 -37.37 -0.18
C ASN A 31 3.88 -36.58 -0.16
N ARG A 32 4.25 -35.96 -1.28
CA ARG A 32 5.49 -35.16 -1.43
C ARG A 32 5.55 -33.94 -0.50
N LEU A 33 4.40 -33.32 -0.22
CA LEU A 33 4.29 -32.10 0.58
C LEU A 33 3.35 -32.27 1.78
N ARG A 34 3.17 -33.51 2.27
CA ARG A 34 2.26 -33.80 3.39
C ARG A 34 2.76 -33.25 4.73
N HIS A 35 4.08 -33.04 4.84
CA HIS A 35 4.75 -32.51 6.02
C HIS A 35 4.68 -30.98 6.11
N VAL A 36 4.29 -30.29 5.02
CA VAL A 36 4.15 -28.84 5.01
C VAL A 36 2.72 -28.47 5.37
N ASN A 37 2.57 -27.58 6.35
CA ASN A 37 1.27 -27.08 6.82
C ASN A 37 0.59 -26.19 5.77
N GLY A 38 -0.72 -26.03 5.88
CA GLY A 38 -1.53 -25.19 4.99
C GLY A 38 -2.97 -25.70 4.89
N PRO A 39 -3.86 -24.95 4.22
CA PRO A 39 -5.26 -25.33 4.05
C PRO A 39 -5.41 -26.72 3.43
N VAL A 40 -6.34 -27.52 3.95
CA VAL A 40 -6.53 -28.91 3.49
C VAL A 40 -6.86 -28.98 1.99
N SER A 41 -7.66 -28.03 1.48
CA SER A 41 -8.02 -27.95 0.06
C SER A 41 -6.81 -27.67 -0.84
N CYS A 42 -5.85 -26.86 -0.40
CA CYS A 42 -4.60 -26.58 -1.11
C CYS A 42 -3.75 -27.84 -1.33
N ARG A 43 -4.00 -28.93 -0.59
CA ARG A 43 -3.32 -30.21 -0.82
C ARG A 43 -3.74 -30.89 -2.13
N PHE A 44 -4.91 -30.55 -2.66
CA PHE A 44 -5.52 -31.22 -3.82
C PHE A 44 -5.79 -30.28 -5.00
N THR A 45 -6.04 -28.99 -4.74
CA THR A 45 -6.42 -28.00 -5.75
C THR A 45 -5.73 -26.66 -5.53
N ASN A 46 -5.56 -25.88 -6.60
CA ASN A 46 -5.11 -24.47 -6.55
C ASN A 46 -6.28 -23.50 -6.32
N PHE A 47 -7.51 -23.99 -6.14
CA PHE A 47 -8.72 -23.15 -6.12
C PHE A 47 -8.64 -21.95 -5.16
N LEU A 48 -8.14 -22.13 -3.93
CA LEU A 48 -8.01 -21.01 -2.99
C LEU A 48 -6.99 -19.98 -3.47
N HIS A 49 -5.86 -20.42 -4.03
CA HIS A 49 -4.86 -19.52 -4.60
C HIS A 49 -5.42 -18.77 -5.81
N THR A 50 -6.11 -19.46 -6.72
CA THR A 50 -6.83 -18.84 -7.84
C THR A 50 -7.84 -17.80 -7.36
N LYS A 51 -8.67 -18.14 -6.36
CA LYS A 51 -9.64 -17.22 -5.78
C LYS A 51 -8.95 -15.98 -5.19
N ALA A 52 -7.84 -16.16 -4.47
CA ALA A 52 -7.07 -15.06 -3.91
C ALA A 52 -6.52 -14.15 -5.00
N VAL A 53 -5.90 -14.68 -6.05
CA VAL A 53 -5.38 -13.90 -7.18
C VAL A 53 -6.49 -13.12 -7.90
N LEU A 54 -7.63 -13.75 -8.15
CA LEU A 54 -8.77 -13.12 -8.83
C LEU A 54 -9.51 -12.09 -7.97
N SER A 55 -9.30 -12.09 -6.65
CA SER A 55 -9.87 -11.07 -5.75
C SER A 55 -9.17 -9.72 -5.83
N LEU A 56 -7.99 -9.66 -6.45
CA LEU A 56 -7.11 -8.47 -6.47
C LEU A 56 -6.63 -8.03 -5.07
N GLU A 57 -6.62 -8.94 -4.09
CA GLU A 57 -6.13 -8.72 -2.72
C GLU A 57 -5.28 -9.92 -2.22
N CYS A 58 -4.64 -10.66 -3.15
CA CYS A 58 -3.94 -11.91 -2.83
C CYS A 58 -2.81 -11.77 -1.81
N GLU A 59 -2.20 -10.60 -1.69
CA GLU A 59 -1.13 -10.30 -0.74
C GLU A 59 -1.58 -10.39 0.71
N ARG A 60 -2.85 -10.05 0.99
CA ARG A 60 -3.45 -10.21 2.32
C ARG A 60 -3.65 -11.67 2.65
N TRP A 61 -4.21 -12.43 1.71
CA TRP A 61 -4.36 -13.87 1.86
C TRP A 61 -3.02 -14.57 2.07
N TYR A 62 -1.96 -14.17 1.35
CA TYR A 62 -0.61 -14.70 1.56
C TYR A 62 -0.08 -14.44 2.97
N LYS A 63 -0.28 -13.22 3.51
CA LYS A 63 0.07 -12.89 4.90
C LYS A 63 -0.72 -13.77 5.88
N GLU A 64 -2.03 -13.85 5.74
CA GLU A 64 -2.91 -14.66 6.59
C GLU A 64 -2.48 -16.13 6.62
N MET A 65 -2.13 -16.70 5.46
CA MET A 65 -1.62 -18.07 5.39
C MET A 65 -0.31 -18.25 6.14
N ASN A 66 0.61 -17.27 6.07
CA ASN A 66 1.85 -17.34 6.85
C ASN A 66 1.63 -17.11 8.35
N ASP A 67 0.75 -16.20 8.73
CA ASP A 67 0.41 -15.94 10.14
C ASP A 67 -0.24 -17.17 10.78
N GLN A 68 -1.09 -17.90 10.05
CA GLN A 68 -1.80 -19.08 10.56
C GLN A 68 -0.95 -20.37 10.55
N TYR A 69 -0.18 -20.62 9.50
CA TYR A 69 0.48 -21.92 9.28
C TYR A 69 2.01 -21.88 9.43
N GLY A 70 2.59 -20.70 9.60
CA GLY A 70 4.02 -20.49 9.77
C GLY A 70 4.73 -19.94 8.53
N SER A 71 6.05 -19.78 8.65
CA SER A 71 6.87 -19.09 7.64
C SER A 71 7.00 -19.83 6.31
N ILE A 72 6.63 -21.11 6.23
CA ILE A 72 6.45 -21.86 4.99
C ILE A 72 5.08 -22.53 4.99
N VAL A 73 4.28 -22.25 3.96
CA VAL A 73 2.90 -22.73 3.87
C VAL A 73 2.60 -23.28 2.48
N ARG A 74 1.82 -24.37 2.43
CA ARG A 74 1.32 -24.99 1.21
C ARG A 74 0.08 -24.27 0.71
N ILE A 75 0.20 -23.55 -0.41
CA ILE A 75 -0.90 -22.79 -1.05
C ILE A 75 -1.50 -23.49 -2.27
N GLY A 76 -0.93 -24.63 -2.68
CA GLY A 76 -1.46 -25.50 -3.73
C GLY A 76 -0.76 -26.86 -3.77
N PRO A 77 -1.14 -27.77 -4.69
CA PRO A 77 -0.68 -29.15 -4.63
C PRO A 77 0.84 -29.28 -4.75
N ASN A 78 1.48 -28.41 -5.55
CA ASN A 78 2.93 -28.36 -5.76
C ASN A 78 3.48 -26.94 -5.55
N ALA A 79 2.85 -26.19 -4.64
CA ALA A 79 3.00 -24.75 -4.49
C ALA A 79 3.18 -24.38 -3.02
N LEU A 80 4.31 -23.76 -2.71
CA LEU A 80 4.62 -23.24 -1.38
C LEU A 80 4.71 -21.71 -1.42
N LEU A 81 4.53 -21.10 -0.26
CA LEU A 81 4.69 -19.67 -0.04
C LEU A 81 5.56 -19.49 1.20
N THR A 82 6.55 -18.58 1.14
CA THR A 82 7.46 -18.31 2.25
C THR A 82 7.45 -16.84 2.68
N SER A 83 7.44 -16.62 4.00
CA SER A 83 7.78 -15.35 4.63
C SER A 83 9.16 -15.35 5.30
N SER A 84 9.90 -16.48 5.26
CA SER A 84 11.26 -16.57 5.84
C SER A 84 12.28 -15.79 5.00
N PRO A 85 12.94 -14.76 5.56
CA PRO A 85 14.03 -14.05 4.90
C PRO A 85 15.19 -14.97 4.52
N GLU A 86 15.52 -15.94 5.37
CA GLU A 86 16.64 -16.88 5.19
C GLU A 86 16.41 -17.77 3.97
N LEU A 87 15.21 -18.36 3.85
CA LEU A 87 14.85 -19.16 2.68
C LEU A 87 14.81 -18.30 1.42
N TRP A 88 14.26 -17.08 1.49
CA TRP A 88 14.22 -16.18 0.34
C TRP A 88 15.61 -15.80 -0.16
N ILE A 89 16.53 -15.48 0.77
CA ILE A 89 17.94 -15.20 0.47
C ILE A 89 18.63 -16.40 -0.15
N HIS A 90 18.44 -17.59 0.43
CA HIS A 90 19.02 -18.84 -0.08
C HIS A 90 18.58 -19.12 -1.53
N MET A 91 17.26 -19.08 -1.80
CA MET A 91 16.72 -19.31 -3.15
C MET A 91 17.20 -18.27 -4.17
N ASN A 92 17.48 -17.03 -3.76
CA ASN A 92 17.85 -15.94 -4.65
C ASN A 92 19.38 -15.66 -4.70
N ALA A 93 20.18 -16.39 -3.93
CA ALA A 93 21.63 -16.23 -3.90
C ALA A 93 22.26 -16.45 -5.29
N VAL A 94 23.42 -15.83 -5.53
CA VAL A 94 24.08 -15.82 -6.86
C VAL A 94 24.35 -17.24 -7.39
N ARG A 95 24.70 -18.18 -6.50
CA ARG A 95 25.00 -19.59 -6.84
C ARG A 95 23.88 -20.55 -6.43
N SER A 96 22.70 -20.01 -6.14
CA SER A 96 21.54 -20.83 -5.81
C SER A 96 21.18 -21.77 -6.97
N PRO A 97 20.86 -23.04 -6.70
CA PRO A 97 20.39 -23.96 -7.72
C PRO A 97 18.92 -23.71 -8.11
N TYR A 98 18.21 -22.82 -7.40
CA TYR A 98 16.84 -22.43 -7.73
C TYR A 98 16.79 -21.56 -8.99
N LYS A 99 15.76 -21.76 -9.80
CA LYS A 99 15.49 -20.94 -10.99
C LYS A 99 14.14 -20.24 -10.90
N LYS A 100 13.95 -19.20 -11.70
CA LYS A 100 12.63 -18.59 -11.96
C LYS A 100 11.66 -19.65 -12.52
N SER A 101 10.43 -19.69 -12.02
CA SER A 101 9.40 -20.62 -12.49
C SER A 101 8.83 -20.20 -13.85
N ASP A 102 8.95 -21.07 -14.85
CA ASP A 102 8.53 -20.77 -16.23
C ASP A 102 7.05 -20.37 -16.30
N TRP A 103 6.17 -21.08 -15.59
CA TRP A 103 4.72 -20.83 -15.59
C TRP A 103 4.36 -19.41 -15.11
N TYR A 104 5.12 -18.87 -14.16
CA TYR A 104 4.86 -17.55 -13.57
C TYR A 104 5.44 -16.45 -14.45
N TYR A 105 6.70 -16.56 -14.84
CA TYR A 105 7.36 -15.50 -15.59
C TYR A 105 6.84 -15.39 -17.03
N HIS A 106 6.37 -16.50 -17.62
CA HIS A 106 5.72 -16.44 -18.92
C HIS A 106 4.33 -15.77 -18.89
N THR A 107 3.68 -15.60 -17.73
CA THR A 107 2.42 -14.83 -17.66
C THR A 107 2.68 -13.33 -17.83
N ALA A 108 3.88 -12.88 -17.48
CA ALA A 108 4.35 -11.52 -17.67
C ALA A 108 5.11 -11.34 -19.00
N ARG A 109 5.23 -12.38 -19.85
CA ARG A 109 5.87 -12.27 -21.16
C ARG A 109 4.93 -11.57 -22.13
N PHE A 110 5.31 -10.36 -22.56
CA PHE A 110 4.48 -9.53 -23.41
C PHE A 110 4.46 -10.00 -24.87
N LYS A 111 5.59 -10.47 -25.43
CA LYS A 111 5.65 -10.97 -26.81
C LYS A 111 6.02 -12.44 -26.84
N LEU A 112 5.26 -13.23 -27.62
CA LEU A 112 5.43 -14.68 -27.70
C LEU A 112 6.87 -15.04 -28.11
N GLY A 113 7.57 -15.79 -27.25
CA GLY A 113 8.93 -16.29 -27.51
C GLY A 113 10.06 -15.28 -27.30
N GLU A 114 9.75 -14.07 -26.85
CA GLU A 114 10.72 -13.01 -26.58
C GLU A 114 10.66 -12.61 -25.11
N ASP A 115 11.80 -12.67 -24.43
CA ASP A 115 11.92 -12.35 -23.01
C ASP A 115 12.74 -11.08 -22.78
N ASN A 116 12.33 -10.30 -21.77
CA ASN A 116 13.15 -9.27 -21.16
C ASN A 116 13.87 -9.83 -19.92
N VAL A 117 14.67 -9.00 -19.25
CA VAL A 117 15.42 -9.39 -18.04
C VAL A 117 14.50 -9.86 -16.91
N PHE A 118 13.27 -9.36 -16.84
CA PHE A 118 12.31 -9.79 -15.83
C PHE A 118 11.74 -11.18 -16.15
N THR A 119 11.35 -11.47 -17.38
CA THR A 119 10.69 -12.74 -17.76
C THR A 119 11.66 -13.86 -18.14
N GLU A 120 12.93 -13.54 -18.44
CA GLU A 120 13.95 -14.54 -18.80
C GLU A 120 14.22 -15.51 -17.65
N THR A 121 13.82 -16.78 -17.85
CA THR A 121 13.99 -17.86 -16.87
C THR A 121 15.29 -18.64 -17.09
N ASN A 122 15.92 -18.52 -18.27
CA ASN A 122 17.24 -19.06 -18.49
C ASN A 122 18.28 -18.20 -17.75
N THR A 123 18.88 -18.82 -16.74
CA THR A 123 19.91 -18.26 -15.86
C THR A 123 21.04 -17.55 -16.59
N GLU A 124 21.61 -18.16 -17.63
CA GLU A 124 22.78 -17.61 -18.32
C GLU A 124 22.40 -16.43 -19.21
N LYS A 125 21.27 -16.54 -19.92
CA LYS A 125 20.73 -15.44 -20.73
C LYS A 125 20.35 -14.24 -19.87
N HIS A 126 19.71 -14.50 -18.73
CA HIS A 126 19.38 -13.46 -17.74
C HIS A 126 20.64 -12.73 -17.27
N ASP A 127 21.67 -13.45 -16.85
CA ASP A 127 22.89 -12.82 -16.32
C ASP A 127 23.63 -12.02 -17.40
N ARG A 128 23.63 -12.52 -18.64
CA ARG A 128 24.15 -11.77 -19.78
C ARG A 128 23.36 -10.48 -19.99
N ARG A 129 22.03 -10.55 -20.08
CA ARG A 129 21.14 -9.40 -20.25
C ARG A 129 21.37 -8.36 -19.17
N ARG A 130 21.34 -8.81 -17.91
CA ARG A 130 21.57 -7.98 -16.73
C ARG A 130 22.91 -7.25 -16.80
N LYS A 131 23.98 -7.95 -17.18
CA LYS A 131 25.32 -7.35 -17.32
C LYS A 131 25.34 -6.23 -18.34
N GLN A 132 24.63 -6.38 -19.47
CA GLN A 132 24.56 -5.37 -20.52
C GLN A 132 23.80 -4.11 -20.07
N MET A 133 22.84 -4.25 -19.15
CA MET A 133 22.01 -3.15 -18.66
C MET A 133 22.59 -2.41 -17.44
N LEU A 134 23.47 -3.07 -16.68
CA LEU A 134 23.92 -2.62 -15.36
C LEU A 134 24.50 -1.19 -15.37
N MET A 135 25.28 -0.84 -16.39
CA MET A 135 25.96 0.46 -16.45
C MET A 135 24.99 1.62 -16.64
N GLY A 136 23.92 1.44 -17.41
CA GLY A 136 22.86 2.43 -17.62
C GLY A 136 22.12 2.76 -16.32
N TYR A 137 21.73 1.72 -15.57
CA TYR A 137 21.03 1.90 -14.28
C TYR A 137 21.92 2.44 -13.15
N SER A 138 23.23 2.20 -13.21
CA SER A 138 24.15 2.66 -12.17
C SER A 138 24.44 4.17 -12.19
N GLY A 139 23.97 4.90 -13.21
CA GLY A 139 24.32 6.31 -13.44
C GLY A 139 25.72 6.55 -14.02
N LYS A 140 26.62 5.55 -14.01
CA LYS A 140 28.01 5.69 -14.53
C LYS A 140 28.08 6.02 -16.03
N GLU A 141 27.04 5.69 -16.77
CA GLU A 141 26.89 5.98 -18.21
C GLU A 141 25.67 6.84 -18.55
N ASN A 142 24.90 7.26 -17.55
CA ASN A 142 23.81 8.22 -17.64
C ASN A 142 24.17 9.41 -16.75
N LEU A 143 24.99 10.33 -17.27
CA LEU A 143 25.59 11.40 -16.48
C LEU A 143 24.59 12.50 -16.10
N SER A 144 23.47 12.60 -16.82
CA SER A 144 22.38 13.54 -16.52
C SER A 144 21.30 12.92 -15.65
N LEU A 145 21.46 11.68 -15.18
CA LEU A 145 20.42 10.94 -14.45
C LEU A 145 19.76 11.76 -13.33
N GLU A 146 20.55 12.34 -12.44
CA GLU A 146 20.02 13.15 -11.33
C GLU A 146 19.37 14.44 -11.84
N SER A 147 20.04 15.19 -12.72
CA SER A 147 19.49 16.44 -13.27
C SER A 147 18.21 16.22 -14.08
N ASP A 148 18.09 15.11 -14.79
CA ASP A 148 16.90 14.75 -15.56
C ASP A 148 15.72 14.42 -14.64
N ILE A 149 15.99 13.77 -13.50
CA ILE A 149 15.01 13.55 -12.44
C ILE A 149 14.61 14.87 -11.81
N ASP A 150 15.57 15.74 -11.46
CA ASP A 150 15.31 17.06 -10.88
C ASP A 150 14.38 17.89 -11.76
N LEU A 151 14.59 17.86 -13.08
CA LEU A 151 13.72 18.55 -14.02
C LEU A 151 12.27 18.04 -13.98
N ARG A 152 12.06 16.72 -13.83
CA ARG A 152 10.70 16.14 -13.74
C ARG A 152 10.05 16.39 -12.38
N VAL A 153 10.84 16.33 -11.30
CA VAL A 153 10.39 16.70 -9.96
C VAL A 153 9.95 18.17 -9.93
N GLN A 154 10.71 19.06 -10.59
CA GLN A 154 10.33 20.46 -10.76
C GLN A 154 9.03 20.60 -11.58
N ASP A 155 8.90 19.91 -12.72
CA ASP A 155 7.67 19.91 -13.54
C ASP A 155 6.44 19.49 -12.70
N PHE A 156 6.59 18.54 -11.77
CA PHE A 156 5.53 18.07 -10.89
C PHE A 156 5.08 19.12 -9.88
N PHE A 157 6.03 19.80 -9.22
CA PHE A 157 5.67 20.86 -8.29
C PHE A 157 5.15 22.11 -8.99
N ASP A 158 5.62 22.40 -10.20
CA ASP A 158 5.07 23.49 -11.00
C ASP A 158 3.64 23.20 -11.44
N LEU A 159 3.31 21.94 -11.78
CA LEU A 159 1.92 21.53 -12.01
C LEU A 159 1.04 21.82 -10.77
N ILE A 160 1.50 21.44 -9.57
CA ILE A 160 0.77 21.67 -8.33
C ILE A 160 0.56 23.17 -8.09
N ARG A 161 1.62 23.99 -8.14
CA ARG A 161 1.54 25.45 -7.94
C ARG A 161 0.56 26.11 -8.91
N ASN A 162 0.63 25.71 -10.18
CA ASN A 162 -0.13 26.37 -11.24
C ASN A 162 -1.61 25.96 -11.29
N ARG A 163 -1.96 24.73 -10.86
CA ARG A 163 -3.31 24.18 -11.05
C ARG A 163 -4.03 23.78 -9.77
N TYR A 164 -3.31 23.28 -8.77
CA TYR A 164 -3.89 22.59 -7.61
C TYR A 164 -3.61 23.28 -6.28
N LEU A 165 -2.97 24.44 -6.27
CA LEU A 165 -2.82 25.23 -5.05
C LEU A 165 -4.19 25.63 -4.52
N SER A 166 -4.49 25.15 -3.31
CA SER A 166 -5.72 25.42 -2.59
C SER A 166 -5.54 26.66 -1.70
N THR A 167 -6.60 27.43 -1.52
CA THR A 167 -6.70 28.51 -0.54
C THR A 167 -7.90 28.25 0.38
N GLU A 168 -8.00 28.93 1.51
CA GLU A 168 -9.12 28.78 2.46
C GLU A 168 -10.49 28.87 1.77
N ASP A 169 -10.66 29.82 0.86
CA ASP A 169 -11.92 30.04 0.13
C ASP A 169 -12.09 29.18 -1.15
N ASN A 170 -11.06 28.44 -1.56
CA ASN A 170 -11.05 27.72 -2.84
C ASN A 170 -10.24 26.42 -2.76
N PRO A 171 -10.80 25.37 -2.14
CA PRO A 171 -10.17 24.06 -2.12
C PRO A 171 -10.13 23.47 -3.54
N LYS A 172 -8.93 23.12 -4.01
CA LYS A 172 -8.70 22.48 -5.30
C LYS A 172 -8.21 21.05 -5.07
N PRO A 173 -9.12 20.06 -4.97
CA PRO A 173 -8.71 18.70 -4.76
C PRO A 173 -7.87 18.20 -5.94
N MET A 174 -6.77 17.52 -5.62
CA MET A 174 -5.91 16.88 -6.60
C MET A 174 -5.90 15.37 -6.36
N ASP A 175 -6.07 14.58 -7.42
CA ASP A 175 -5.75 13.14 -7.37
C ASP A 175 -4.23 12.96 -7.41
N LEU A 176 -3.63 12.96 -6.22
CA LEU A 176 -2.18 12.82 -6.04
C LEU A 176 -1.69 11.46 -6.55
N ALA A 177 -2.49 10.39 -6.45
CA ALA A 177 -2.11 9.08 -6.96
C ALA A 177 -1.83 9.17 -8.46
N LYS A 178 -2.74 9.78 -9.22
CA LYS A 178 -2.59 9.97 -10.66
C LYS A 178 -1.40 10.86 -11.01
N LYS A 179 -1.20 11.97 -10.29
CA LYS A 179 -0.08 12.88 -10.60
C LYS A 179 1.29 12.26 -10.27
N VAL A 180 1.36 11.42 -9.23
CA VAL A 180 2.57 10.63 -8.95
C VAL A 180 2.82 9.58 -10.06
N GLN A 181 1.77 9.01 -10.68
CA GLN A 181 1.96 8.17 -11.87
C GLN A 181 2.60 8.98 -13.00
N TYR A 182 2.06 10.17 -13.29
CA TYR A 182 2.57 11.04 -14.36
C TYR A 182 4.02 11.43 -14.13
N LEU A 183 4.39 11.72 -12.88
CA LEU A 183 5.77 12.02 -12.51
C LEU A 183 6.70 10.86 -12.83
N THR A 184 6.40 9.67 -12.33
CA THR A 184 7.29 8.49 -12.52
C THR A 184 7.36 8.04 -13.98
N LEU A 185 6.25 8.16 -14.74
CA LEU A 185 6.23 7.91 -16.19
C LEU A 185 7.11 8.93 -16.95
N ASP A 186 7.00 10.22 -16.62
CA ASP A 186 7.84 11.25 -17.23
C ASP A 186 9.32 11.12 -16.82
N VAL A 187 9.62 10.66 -15.60
CA VAL A 187 10.98 10.33 -15.16
C VAL A 187 11.54 9.18 -15.97
N ILE A 188 10.89 8.01 -15.95
CA ILE A 188 11.45 6.81 -16.58
C ILE A 188 11.58 6.98 -18.10
N SER A 189 10.64 7.68 -18.74
CA SER A 189 10.76 7.94 -20.18
C SER A 189 11.89 8.94 -20.48
N THR A 190 12.17 9.89 -19.58
CA THR A 190 13.32 10.80 -19.72
C THR A 190 14.64 10.02 -19.55
N VAL A 191 14.86 9.38 -18.40
CA VAL A 191 16.16 8.79 -18.06
C VAL A 191 16.43 7.48 -18.80
N GLY A 192 15.37 6.73 -19.08
CA GLY A 192 15.43 5.46 -19.79
C GLY A 192 15.56 5.66 -21.29
N LEU A 193 14.68 6.49 -21.86
CA LEU A 193 14.45 6.57 -23.31
C LEU A 193 14.92 7.88 -23.93
N GLY A 194 15.38 8.84 -23.11
CA GLY A 194 15.88 10.15 -23.54
C GLY A 194 14.80 11.20 -23.80
N LYS A 195 13.51 10.89 -23.55
CA LYS A 195 12.39 11.80 -23.85
C LYS A 195 11.21 11.61 -22.90
N SER A 196 10.83 12.69 -22.22
CA SER A 196 9.62 12.75 -21.38
C SER A 196 8.34 12.50 -22.20
N PHE A 197 7.35 11.80 -21.63
CA PHE A 197 6.01 11.70 -22.21
C PHE A 197 5.24 13.03 -22.16
N GLY A 198 5.60 13.92 -21.24
CA GLY A 198 4.99 15.23 -21.07
C GLY A 198 3.65 15.18 -20.33
N MET A 199 3.42 14.15 -19.51
CA MET A 199 2.18 13.98 -18.75
C MET A 199 2.01 15.06 -17.68
N LEU A 200 3.09 15.48 -17.03
CA LEU A 200 3.05 16.56 -16.03
C LEU A 200 2.69 17.91 -16.67
N LYS A 201 3.22 18.19 -17.86
CA LYS A 201 2.97 19.45 -18.58
C LYS A 201 1.55 19.54 -19.14
N THR A 202 1.06 18.43 -19.69
CA THR A 202 -0.29 18.36 -20.26
C THR A 202 -1.36 18.12 -19.21
N ASP A 203 -0.96 17.61 -18.03
CA ASP A 203 -1.84 17.16 -16.96
C ASP A 203 -2.82 16.04 -17.39
N THR A 204 -2.38 15.20 -18.33
CA THR A 204 -3.19 14.12 -18.92
C THR A 204 -2.38 12.84 -19.12
N ASP A 205 -3.08 11.70 -19.23
CA ASP A 205 -2.48 10.40 -19.52
C ASP A 205 -2.19 10.32 -21.03
N VAL A 206 -1.06 10.91 -21.43
CA VAL A 206 -0.62 10.96 -22.83
C VAL A 206 -0.59 9.54 -23.40
N ASN A 207 -1.23 9.35 -24.56
CA ASN A 207 -1.40 8.04 -25.21
C ASN A 207 -2.10 6.96 -24.36
N GLU A 208 -2.80 7.32 -23.28
CA GLU A 208 -3.46 6.38 -22.37
C GLU A 208 -2.50 5.30 -21.82
N TYR A 209 -1.26 5.64 -21.49
CA TYR A 209 -0.29 4.67 -20.98
C TYR A 209 -0.68 4.09 -19.63
N ALA A 210 -1.11 4.92 -18.68
CA ALA A 210 -1.49 4.44 -17.35
C ALA A 210 -2.69 3.48 -17.46
N LYS A 211 -3.69 3.85 -18.26
CA LYS A 211 -4.84 2.99 -18.56
C LYS A 211 -4.44 1.68 -19.25
N SER A 212 -3.59 1.74 -20.28
CA SER A 212 -3.14 0.55 -21.02
C SER A 212 -2.32 -0.39 -20.13
N THR A 213 -1.57 0.17 -19.19
CA THR A 213 -0.81 -0.60 -18.18
C THR A 213 -1.74 -1.38 -17.26
N GLU A 214 -2.76 -0.72 -16.71
CA GLU A 214 -3.75 -1.37 -15.84
C GLU A 214 -4.50 -2.49 -16.57
N GLU A 215 -4.96 -2.23 -17.80
CA GLU A 215 -5.65 -3.23 -18.63
C GLU A 215 -4.77 -4.46 -18.93
N GLY A 216 -3.50 -4.24 -19.27
CA GLY A 216 -2.54 -5.31 -19.51
C GLY A 216 -2.26 -6.15 -18.27
N LEU A 217 -2.04 -5.50 -17.12
CA LEU A 217 -1.80 -6.17 -15.84
C LEU A 217 -3.03 -6.94 -15.35
N LEU A 218 -4.25 -6.43 -15.55
CA LEU A 218 -5.49 -7.13 -15.23
C LEU A 218 -5.63 -8.43 -16.03
N LEU A 219 -5.36 -8.38 -17.35
CA LEU A 219 -5.37 -9.56 -18.19
C LEU A 219 -4.30 -10.57 -17.75
N ALA A 220 -3.08 -10.11 -17.48
CA ALA A 220 -2.00 -10.97 -17.01
C ALA A 220 -2.33 -11.61 -15.65
N ASN A 221 -2.94 -10.86 -14.72
CA ASN A 221 -3.41 -11.36 -13.44
C ASN A 221 -4.49 -12.44 -13.61
N PHE A 222 -5.43 -12.23 -14.53
CA PHE A 222 -6.46 -13.23 -14.86
C PHE A 222 -5.84 -14.52 -15.43
N LEU A 223 -4.90 -14.40 -16.38
CA LEU A 223 -4.20 -15.55 -16.98
C LEU A 223 -3.35 -16.30 -15.95
N MET A 224 -2.71 -15.58 -15.02
CA MET A 224 -1.98 -16.17 -13.90
C MET A 224 -2.91 -16.90 -12.94
N GLY A 225 -3.96 -16.24 -12.45
CA GLY A 225 -4.88 -16.78 -11.46
C GLY A 225 -5.61 -18.03 -11.95
N THR A 226 -6.03 -18.03 -13.22
CA THR A 226 -6.72 -19.18 -13.84
C THR A 226 -5.77 -20.27 -14.33
N GLY A 227 -4.46 -19.97 -14.42
CA GLY A 227 -3.47 -20.87 -15.01
C GLY A 227 -3.59 -21.00 -16.54
N LEU A 228 -4.30 -20.09 -17.21
CA LEU A 228 -4.54 -20.11 -18.65
C LEU A 228 -3.45 -19.42 -19.49
N HIS A 229 -2.38 -18.92 -18.86
CA HIS A 229 -1.26 -18.28 -19.56
C HIS A 229 -0.67 -19.12 -20.71
N TRP A 230 -0.71 -20.46 -20.63
CA TRP A 230 -0.19 -21.31 -21.70
C TRP A 230 -0.89 -21.08 -23.05
N LEU A 231 -2.13 -20.56 -23.06
CA LEU A 231 -2.85 -20.20 -24.29
C LEU A 231 -2.12 -19.11 -25.07
N THR A 232 -1.63 -18.07 -24.39
CA THR A 232 -0.90 -16.97 -25.02
C THR A 232 0.55 -17.34 -25.36
N GLN A 233 1.08 -18.40 -24.74
CA GLN A 233 2.45 -18.89 -24.93
C GLN A 233 2.56 -20.02 -25.96
N THR A 234 1.44 -20.51 -26.46
CA THR A 234 1.41 -21.57 -27.48
C THR A 234 1.56 -20.97 -28.88
N GLN A 235 2.48 -21.47 -29.71
CA GLN A 235 2.85 -20.85 -30.99
C GLN A 235 1.70 -20.49 -31.93
N TRP A 236 0.67 -21.33 -32.04
CA TRP A 236 -0.47 -21.08 -32.93
C TRP A 236 -1.57 -20.24 -32.26
N LEU A 237 -1.88 -20.46 -30.98
CA LEU A 237 -2.88 -19.69 -30.23
C LEU A 237 -2.38 -18.29 -29.85
N GLY A 238 -1.14 -18.19 -29.40
CA GLY A 238 -0.53 -16.96 -28.91
C GLY A 238 -0.41 -15.87 -29.96
N LYS A 239 -0.31 -16.23 -31.25
CA LYS A 239 -0.38 -15.25 -32.35
C LYS A 239 -1.73 -14.56 -32.49
N PHE A 240 -2.80 -15.20 -32.00
CA PHE A 240 -4.17 -14.66 -32.06
C PHE A 240 -4.66 -14.14 -30.70
N LEU A 241 -4.18 -14.72 -29.59
CA LEU A 241 -4.62 -14.40 -28.23
C LEU A 241 -3.65 -13.51 -27.44
N GLY A 242 -2.39 -13.48 -27.85
CA GLY A 242 -1.38 -12.60 -27.24
C GLY A 242 -1.51 -11.16 -27.72
N PRO A 243 -0.92 -10.20 -27.00
CA PRO A 243 -0.98 -8.80 -27.41
C PRO A 243 -0.20 -8.58 -28.71
N SER A 244 -0.68 -7.61 -29.48
CA SER A 244 -0.17 -7.24 -30.80
C SER A 244 0.09 -5.75 -30.85
N THR A 245 1.11 -5.31 -31.58
CA THR A 245 1.40 -3.88 -31.77
C THR A 245 0.33 -3.15 -32.59
N ASN A 246 -0.63 -3.90 -33.16
CA ASN A 246 -1.83 -3.33 -33.78
C ASN A 246 -2.98 -3.07 -32.80
N ASP A 247 -2.86 -3.50 -31.54
CA ASP A 247 -3.90 -3.27 -30.53
C ASP A 247 -3.92 -1.80 -30.12
N SER A 248 -5.12 -1.24 -29.97
CA SER A 248 -5.30 0.16 -29.58
C SER A 248 -5.27 0.39 -28.07
N THR A 249 -5.19 -0.67 -27.28
CA THR A 249 -5.25 -0.68 -25.81
C THR A 249 -4.31 -1.72 -25.20
N GLY A 250 -4.18 -1.76 -23.87
CA GLY A 250 -3.39 -2.78 -23.17
C GLY A 250 -1.90 -2.81 -23.52
N PHE A 251 -1.27 -3.96 -23.26
CA PHE A 251 0.15 -4.17 -23.57
C PHE A 251 0.50 -4.04 -25.06
N GLY A 252 -0.42 -4.33 -25.98
CA GLY A 252 -0.15 -4.20 -27.42
C GLY A 252 0.13 -2.75 -27.84
N LYS A 253 -0.68 -1.79 -27.34
CA LYS A 253 -0.44 -0.35 -27.53
C LYS A 253 0.91 0.08 -26.95
N MET A 254 1.22 -0.37 -25.74
CA MET A 254 2.48 -0.04 -25.07
C MET A 254 3.69 -0.62 -25.81
N MET A 255 3.57 -1.81 -26.41
CA MET A 255 4.61 -2.41 -27.26
C MET A 255 4.86 -1.56 -28.50
N ALA A 256 3.80 -1.09 -29.17
CA ALA A 256 3.92 -0.22 -30.34
C ALA A 256 4.63 1.10 -30.00
N THR A 257 4.33 1.67 -28.84
CA THR A 257 5.08 2.82 -28.31
C THR A 257 6.55 2.50 -28.13
N ALA A 258 6.87 1.40 -27.44
CA ALA A 258 8.25 1.05 -27.14
C ALA A 258 9.06 0.88 -28.44
N GLU A 259 8.48 0.24 -29.45
CA GLU A 259 9.04 0.12 -30.80
C GLU A 259 9.28 1.50 -31.44
N GLN A 260 8.30 2.40 -31.38
CA GLN A 260 8.44 3.75 -31.93
C GLN A 260 9.56 4.53 -31.25
N MET A 261 9.67 4.46 -29.92
CA MET A 261 10.68 5.18 -29.16
C MET A 261 12.07 4.63 -29.38
N VAL A 262 12.23 3.31 -29.44
CA VAL A 262 13.50 2.68 -29.80
C VAL A 262 13.90 3.07 -31.23
N ALA A 263 12.96 3.05 -32.17
CA ALA A 263 13.21 3.47 -33.55
C ALA A 263 13.60 4.96 -33.64
N GLU A 264 12.97 5.85 -32.87
CA GLU A 264 13.34 7.27 -32.78
C GLU A 264 14.75 7.42 -32.19
N ARG A 265 15.05 6.72 -31.08
CA ARG A 265 16.35 6.79 -30.41
C ARG A 265 17.50 6.30 -31.27
N LEU A 266 17.29 5.26 -32.08
CA LEU A 266 18.28 4.71 -33.01
C LEU A 266 18.62 5.65 -34.18
N ARG A 267 17.81 6.70 -34.43
CA ARG A 267 18.14 7.74 -35.42
C ARG A 267 19.17 8.74 -34.92
N SER A 268 19.40 8.81 -33.60
CA SER A 268 20.38 9.70 -32.98
C SER A 268 21.65 8.93 -32.58
N PRO A 269 22.83 9.57 -32.55
CA PRO A 269 24.05 8.93 -32.05
C PRO A 269 23.87 8.35 -30.65
N THR A 270 24.32 7.12 -30.44
CA THR A 270 24.27 6.38 -29.16
C THR A 270 25.68 6.20 -28.55
N ASN A 271 26.70 6.73 -29.22
CA ASN A 271 28.10 6.59 -28.81
C ASN A 271 28.43 7.43 -27.57
N SER A 272 27.70 8.50 -27.31
CA SER A 272 27.85 9.34 -26.11
C SER A 272 27.06 8.78 -24.94
N LYS A 273 27.60 8.95 -23.73
CA LYS A 273 26.87 8.73 -22.47
C LYS A 273 25.71 9.73 -22.40
N SER A 274 24.47 9.25 -22.53
CA SER A 274 23.26 10.09 -22.49
C SER A 274 22.20 9.47 -21.61
N ASP A 275 21.63 8.34 -22.02
CA ASP A 275 20.46 7.68 -21.42
C ASP A 275 20.70 6.17 -21.26
N MET A 276 19.77 5.47 -20.59
CA MET A 276 19.91 4.03 -20.34
C MET A 276 19.92 3.23 -21.65
N LEU A 277 19.04 3.51 -22.62
CA LEU A 277 19.04 2.81 -23.91
C LEU A 277 20.36 2.97 -24.66
N ALA A 278 20.95 4.16 -24.68
CA ALA A 278 22.26 4.40 -25.27
C ALA A 278 23.34 3.54 -24.62
N SER A 279 23.31 3.39 -23.30
CA SER A 279 24.20 2.47 -22.58
C SER A 279 23.97 1.03 -23.00
N PHE A 280 22.71 0.58 -23.06
CA PHE A 280 22.38 -0.80 -23.42
C PHE A 280 22.89 -1.15 -24.83
N ILE A 281 22.73 -0.24 -25.78
CA ILE A 281 23.23 -0.39 -27.15
C ILE A 281 24.76 -0.51 -27.17
N ARG A 282 25.49 0.31 -26.42
CA ARG A 282 26.96 0.21 -26.31
C ARG A 282 27.42 -1.11 -25.70
N HIS A 283 26.59 -1.73 -24.86
CA HIS A 283 26.84 -3.06 -24.29
C HIS A 283 26.21 -4.19 -25.11
N GLY A 284 25.77 -3.93 -26.35
CA GLY A 284 25.40 -4.93 -27.34
C GLY A 284 23.94 -5.40 -27.29
N LEU A 285 23.02 -4.66 -26.67
CA LEU A 285 21.57 -4.88 -26.87
C LEU A 285 21.13 -4.29 -28.20
N THR A 286 20.42 -5.10 -29.00
CA THR A 286 19.94 -4.71 -30.33
C THR A 286 18.62 -5.37 -30.67
N GLY A 287 17.90 -4.84 -31.68
CA GLY A 287 16.70 -5.46 -32.22
C GLY A 287 15.60 -5.64 -31.18
N ASP A 288 14.89 -6.76 -31.26
CA ASP A 288 13.77 -7.08 -30.37
C ASP A 288 14.18 -7.09 -28.89
N GLU A 289 15.39 -7.54 -28.56
CA GLU A 289 15.88 -7.55 -27.18
C GLU A 289 15.92 -6.14 -26.57
N LEU A 290 16.30 -5.13 -27.36
CA LEU A 290 16.31 -3.74 -26.91
C LEU A 290 14.88 -3.20 -26.71
N THR A 291 13.97 -3.54 -27.62
CA THR A 291 12.55 -3.17 -27.53
C THR A 291 11.87 -3.78 -26.31
N GLN A 292 12.11 -5.07 -26.03
CA GLN A 292 11.57 -5.74 -24.84
C GLN A 292 12.06 -5.09 -23.55
N GLU A 293 13.33 -4.69 -23.48
CA GLU A 293 13.85 -3.96 -22.32
C GLU A 293 13.34 -2.53 -22.22
N ALA A 294 13.06 -1.85 -23.35
CA ALA A 294 12.45 -0.52 -23.33
C ALA A 294 11.02 -0.57 -22.77
N PHE A 295 10.24 -1.57 -23.19
CA PHE A 295 8.92 -1.83 -22.64
C PHE A 295 8.97 -2.13 -21.14
N GLU A 296 9.83 -3.07 -20.73
CA GLU A 296 9.99 -3.46 -19.33
C GLU A 296 10.41 -2.27 -18.46
N GLN A 297 11.29 -1.40 -18.95
CA GLN A 297 11.66 -0.16 -18.26
C GLN A 297 10.45 0.73 -17.98
N ILE A 298 9.59 0.97 -18.97
CA ILE A 298 8.40 1.82 -18.80
C ILE A 298 7.49 1.23 -17.71
N LEU A 299 7.22 -0.08 -17.77
CA LEU A 299 6.35 -0.75 -16.81
C LEU A 299 6.97 -0.79 -15.41
N ALA A 300 8.18 -1.33 -15.27
CA ALA A 300 8.80 -1.57 -13.97
C ALA A 300 9.25 -0.27 -13.29
N GLY A 301 9.68 0.74 -14.06
CA GLY A 301 10.22 1.99 -13.52
C GLY A 301 9.16 3.00 -13.09
N SER A 302 7.91 2.89 -13.59
CA SER A 302 6.84 3.83 -13.24
C SER A 302 6.01 3.34 -12.04
N ASP A 303 5.27 2.24 -12.19
CA ASP A 303 4.29 1.79 -11.20
C ASP A 303 4.88 1.45 -9.83
N THR A 304 6.10 0.90 -9.81
CA THR A 304 6.77 0.49 -8.57
C THR A 304 7.21 1.71 -7.74
N THR A 305 7.87 2.67 -8.37
CA THR A 305 8.29 3.92 -7.72
C THR A 305 7.06 4.72 -7.30
N ALA A 306 6.03 4.80 -8.16
CA ALA A 306 4.78 5.51 -7.86
C ALA A 306 4.09 4.92 -6.65
N SER A 307 3.98 3.59 -6.58
CA SER A 307 3.43 2.87 -5.44
C SER A 307 4.18 3.18 -4.14
N GLY A 308 5.52 3.19 -4.17
CA GLY A 308 6.34 3.55 -3.02
C GLY A 308 6.10 4.98 -2.53
N ILE A 309 6.10 5.95 -3.45
CA ILE A 309 5.83 7.36 -3.13
C ILE A 309 4.44 7.54 -2.53
N ARG A 310 3.40 6.96 -3.16
CA ARG A 310 2.02 7.04 -2.67
C ARG A 310 1.86 6.43 -1.28
N GLY A 311 2.47 5.26 -1.04
CA GLY A 311 2.45 4.61 0.26
C GLY A 311 3.11 5.44 1.36
N ILE A 312 4.24 6.08 1.05
CA ILE A 312 4.93 6.99 1.97
C ILE A 312 4.07 8.23 2.24
N PHE A 313 3.51 8.86 1.20
CA PHE A 313 2.64 10.03 1.36
C PHE A 313 1.41 9.72 2.21
N LEU A 314 0.71 8.62 1.92
CA LEU A 314 -0.44 8.21 2.73
C LEU A 314 -0.04 7.98 4.19
N SER A 315 1.09 7.31 4.42
CA SER A 315 1.60 7.07 5.78
C SER A 315 1.94 8.37 6.49
N LEU A 316 2.52 9.36 5.80
CA LEU A 316 2.81 10.67 6.36
C LEU A 316 1.54 11.46 6.68
N PHE A 317 0.58 11.53 5.75
CA PHE A 317 -0.63 12.35 5.91
C PHE A 317 -1.58 11.80 6.98
N THR A 318 -1.51 10.50 7.27
CA THR A 318 -2.28 9.85 8.33
C THR A 318 -1.54 9.77 9.67
N ASN A 319 -0.30 10.27 9.76
CA ASN A 319 0.50 10.25 10.98
C ASN A 319 1.10 11.63 11.29
N PRO A 320 0.31 12.57 11.87
CA PRO A 320 0.75 13.95 12.13
C PRO A 320 2.05 14.06 12.92
N ARG A 321 2.25 13.17 13.90
CA ARG A 321 3.49 13.08 14.68
C ARG A 321 4.74 12.87 13.80
N VAL A 322 4.64 11.97 12.83
CA VAL A 322 5.74 11.67 11.91
C VAL A 322 5.92 12.79 10.91
N TYR A 323 4.81 13.31 10.36
CA TYR A 323 4.81 14.43 9.43
C TYR A 323 5.53 15.65 10.03
N LYS A 324 5.13 16.11 11.22
CA LYS A 324 5.73 17.27 11.88
C LYS A 324 7.20 17.07 12.23
N ARG A 325 7.60 15.86 12.63
CA ARG A 325 9.01 15.56 12.92
C ARG A 325 9.86 15.59 11.65
N LEU A 326 9.36 15.04 10.54
CA LEU A 326 10.04 15.11 9.25
C LEU A 326 10.10 16.54 8.72
N GLN A 327 9.01 17.29 8.84
CA GLN A 327 8.97 18.71 8.50
C GLN A 327 10.05 19.49 9.25
N ALA A 328 10.20 19.26 10.56
CA ALA A 328 11.22 19.94 11.35
C ALA A 328 12.66 19.63 10.89
N GLU A 329 12.96 18.39 10.50
CA GLU A 329 14.27 18.04 9.90
C GLU A 329 14.49 18.78 8.58
N ILE A 330 13.46 18.83 7.72
CA ILE A 330 13.52 19.51 6.41
C ILE A 330 13.70 21.02 6.58
N ASP A 331 12.93 21.63 7.49
CA ASP A 331 12.99 23.06 7.78
C ASP A 331 14.36 23.47 8.32
N ASP A 332 14.96 22.63 9.17
CA ASP A 332 16.32 22.85 9.69
C ASP A 332 17.35 22.89 8.56
N VAL A 333 17.30 21.91 7.64
CA VAL A 333 18.18 21.83 6.46
C VAL A 333 18.03 23.06 5.57
N VAL A 334 16.81 23.53 5.34
CA VAL A 334 16.56 24.75 4.57
C VAL A 334 17.14 25.97 5.29
N ARG A 335 16.88 26.10 6.60
CA ARG A 335 17.33 27.23 7.43
C ARG A 335 18.85 27.32 7.52
N THR A 336 19.55 26.19 7.58
CA THR A 336 21.03 26.15 7.64
C THR A 336 21.69 26.22 6.26
N GLY A 337 20.91 26.31 5.17
CA GLY A 337 21.43 26.37 3.79
C GLY A 337 21.93 25.03 3.25
N GLY A 338 21.52 23.90 3.85
CA GLY A 338 21.80 22.55 3.35
C GLY A 338 20.95 22.16 2.13
N ALA A 339 19.86 22.89 1.87
CA ALA A 339 19.09 22.82 0.64
C ALA A 339 19.26 24.11 -0.19
N PRO A 340 19.24 24.04 -1.52
CA PRO A 340 19.31 25.24 -2.35
C PRO A 340 18.07 26.10 -2.16
N SER A 341 18.23 27.43 -2.16
CA SER A 341 17.11 28.37 -2.03
C SER A 341 16.10 28.25 -3.18
N HIS A 342 16.57 27.84 -4.36
CA HIS A 342 15.77 27.58 -5.56
C HIS A 342 16.23 26.29 -6.23
N GLY A 343 15.29 25.55 -6.84
CA GLY A 343 15.56 24.25 -7.47
C GLY A 343 15.48 23.08 -6.49
N ILE A 344 15.85 21.90 -6.97
CA ILE A 344 15.69 20.62 -6.25
C ILE A 344 16.94 20.29 -5.42
N ILE A 345 16.76 19.76 -4.22
CA ILE A 345 17.84 19.27 -3.35
C ILE A 345 18.67 18.16 -4.03
N SER A 346 19.98 18.11 -3.79
CA SER A 346 20.83 17.03 -4.30
C SER A 346 20.58 15.70 -3.58
N ASP A 347 20.77 14.58 -4.28
CA ASP A 347 20.67 13.21 -3.73
C ASP A 347 21.67 13.00 -2.59
N THR A 348 22.84 13.63 -2.67
CA THR A 348 23.87 13.55 -1.63
C THR A 348 23.37 14.14 -0.30
N GLU A 349 22.69 15.29 -0.34
CA GLU A 349 22.15 15.90 0.88
C GLU A 349 20.93 15.13 1.39
N VAL A 350 20.02 14.70 0.51
CA VAL A 350 18.85 13.86 0.88
C VAL A 350 19.25 12.59 1.62
N ARG A 351 20.33 11.92 1.19
CA ARG A 351 20.81 10.68 1.82
C ARG A 351 21.37 10.88 3.24
N ARG A 352 21.70 12.11 3.64
CA ARG A 352 22.21 12.42 4.98
C ARG A 352 21.10 12.66 6.01
N LEU A 353 19.85 12.82 5.56
CA LEU A 353 18.72 13.14 6.42
C LEU A 353 18.22 11.87 7.12
N GLU A 354 18.68 11.66 8.35
CA GLU A 354 18.47 10.41 9.08
C GLU A 354 16.99 10.06 9.26
N TYR A 355 16.15 11.04 9.62
CA TYR A 355 14.73 10.80 9.84
C TYR A 355 13.98 10.61 8.52
N LEU A 356 14.30 11.35 7.46
CA LEU A 356 13.81 11.09 6.11
C LEU A 356 14.14 9.68 5.64
N GLN A 357 15.38 9.20 5.82
CA GLN A 357 15.75 7.84 5.45
C GLN A 357 14.96 6.80 6.27
N ALA A 358 14.72 7.06 7.55
CA ALA A 358 13.87 6.23 8.39
C ALA A 358 12.40 6.21 7.91
N VAL A 359 11.85 7.36 7.51
CA VAL A 359 10.50 7.49 6.95
C VAL A 359 10.35 6.71 5.65
N ILE A 360 11.30 6.88 4.71
CA ILE A 360 11.29 6.16 3.43
C ILE A 360 11.35 4.65 3.68
N ARG A 361 12.26 4.22 4.56
CA ARG A 361 12.42 2.81 4.90
C ARG A 361 11.16 2.21 5.52
N GLU A 362 10.53 2.93 6.45
CA GLU A 362 9.29 2.49 7.08
C GLU A 362 8.10 2.50 6.12
N GLY A 363 8.02 3.50 5.24
CA GLY A 363 6.94 3.60 4.27
C GLY A 363 7.00 2.48 3.25
N LEU A 364 8.19 2.15 2.74
CA LEU A 364 8.39 0.99 1.87
C LEU A 364 8.15 -0.35 2.59
N ARG A 365 8.34 -0.42 3.91
CA ARG A 365 8.05 -1.61 4.71
C ARG A 365 6.54 -1.82 4.91
N ILE A 366 5.83 -0.77 5.30
CA ILE A 366 4.37 -0.79 5.51
C ILE A 366 3.65 -0.98 4.18
N PHE A 367 4.09 -0.25 3.16
CA PHE A 367 3.56 -0.32 1.82
C PHE A 367 4.63 -0.82 0.85
N VAL A 368 4.78 -2.15 0.82
CA VAL A 368 5.72 -2.83 -0.07
C VAL A 368 5.28 -2.60 -1.53
N PRO A 369 6.05 -1.91 -2.38
CA PRO A 369 5.56 -1.52 -3.70
C PRO A 369 5.28 -2.68 -4.66
N VAL A 370 5.92 -3.83 -4.42
CA VAL A 370 5.73 -5.04 -5.22
C VAL A 370 5.48 -6.23 -4.31
N VAL A 371 4.26 -6.78 -4.38
CA VAL A 371 3.77 -7.88 -3.53
C VAL A 371 3.55 -9.18 -4.31
N ASN A 372 4.22 -9.29 -5.44
CA ASN A 372 4.20 -10.48 -6.30
C ASN A 372 4.86 -11.70 -5.65
N ILE A 373 4.46 -12.90 -6.07
CA ILE A 373 5.02 -14.13 -5.50
C ILE A 373 6.42 -14.48 -6.05
N PHE A 374 6.84 -13.93 -7.18
CA PHE A 374 8.18 -14.18 -7.76
C PHE A 374 8.64 -15.65 -7.67
N ALA A 375 7.81 -16.57 -8.17
CA ALA A 375 7.99 -18.00 -7.93
C ALA A 375 9.39 -18.53 -8.34
N ARG A 376 9.94 -19.41 -7.50
CA ARG A 376 11.21 -20.11 -7.71
C ARG A 376 10.98 -21.61 -7.71
N ASP A 377 11.49 -22.31 -8.72
CA ASP A 377 11.47 -23.78 -8.76
C ASP A 377 12.65 -24.35 -7.98
N ALA A 378 12.35 -25.29 -7.08
CA ALA A 378 13.37 -26.11 -6.42
C ALA A 378 14.13 -26.98 -7.45
N PRO A 379 15.43 -27.20 -7.25
CA PRO A 379 16.24 -27.99 -8.18
C PRO A 379 15.74 -29.45 -8.28
N PRO A 380 16.03 -30.18 -9.37
CA PRO A 380 15.48 -31.53 -9.60
C PRO A 380 15.69 -32.52 -8.45
N GLU A 381 16.84 -32.46 -7.79
CA GLU A 381 17.21 -33.27 -6.63
C GLU A 381 16.46 -32.89 -5.32
N GLY A 382 15.74 -31.77 -5.33
CA GLY A 382 15.16 -31.16 -4.13
C GLY A 382 16.19 -30.41 -3.29
N ASP A 383 15.75 -29.85 -2.17
CA ASP A 383 16.64 -29.11 -1.28
C ASP A 383 16.26 -29.31 0.19
N LYS A 384 17.26 -29.39 1.06
CA LYS A 384 17.09 -29.53 2.50
C LYS A 384 17.46 -28.20 3.16
N VAL A 385 16.43 -27.45 3.57
CA VAL A 385 16.57 -26.11 4.14
C VAL A 385 16.30 -26.14 5.64
N THR A 386 16.83 -25.15 6.37
CA THR A 386 16.51 -24.94 7.79
C THR A 386 15.62 -23.73 7.92
N ILE A 387 14.44 -23.90 8.52
CA ILE A 387 13.44 -22.84 8.72
C ILE A 387 13.04 -22.86 10.19
N ASN A 388 13.19 -21.74 10.89
CA ASN A 388 12.91 -21.62 12.32
C ASN A 388 13.61 -22.70 13.18
N GLY A 389 14.81 -23.13 12.77
CA GLY A 389 15.59 -24.19 13.44
C GLY A 389 15.19 -25.63 13.07
N GLU A 390 14.12 -25.83 12.29
CA GLU A 390 13.69 -27.14 11.83
C GLU A 390 14.18 -27.44 10.42
N SER A 391 14.56 -28.70 10.18
CA SER A 391 14.96 -29.13 8.85
C SER A 391 13.76 -29.53 8.01
N VAL A 392 13.57 -28.83 6.89
CA VAL A 392 12.47 -29.05 5.95
C VAL A 392 13.05 -29.50 4.61
N PHE A 393 12.56 -30.62 4.09
CA PHE A 393 12.89 -31.05 2.73
C PHE A 393 11.87 -30.50 1.74
N ILE A 394 12.35 -29.81 0.72
CA ILE A 394 11.61 -29.27 -0.41
C ILE A 394 11.83 -30.21 -1.61
N PRO A 395 10.81 -30.95 -2.06
CA PRO A 395 10.95 -31.83 -3.22
C PRO A 395 11.25 -31.06 -4.51
N GLY A 396 12.05 -31.64 -5.40
CA GLY A 396 12.43 -30.99 -6.65
C GLY A 396 11.26 -30.67 -7.58
N GLY A 397 11.31 -29.51 -8.25
CA GLY A 397 10.21 -29.00 -9.06
C GLY A 397 9.01 -28.47 -8.27
N THR A 398 9.07 -28.42 -6.93
CA THR A 398 8.13 -27.61 -6.14
C THR A 398 8.45 -26.15 -6.36
N TRP A 399 7.46 -25.31 -6.65
CA TRP A 399 7.69 -23.87 -6.71
C TRP A 399 7.38 -23.22 -5.36
N ILE A 400 8.19 -22.24 -4.99
CA ILE A 400 8.02 -21.44 -3.77
C ILE A 400 7.88 -19.97 -4.15
N GLY A 401 6.79 -19.37 -3.68
CA GLY A 401 6.50 -17.95 -3.81
C GLY A 401 6.91 -17.15 -2.57
N TYR A 402 7.03 -15.84 -2.77
CA TYR A 402 7.34 -14.81 -1.80
C TYR A 402 6.05 -14.24 -1.18
N SER A 403 5.98 -14.22 0.15
CA SER A 403 4.94 -13.50 0.89
C SER A 403 5.48 -12.17 1.36
N ALA A 404 5.22 -11.12 0.57
CA ALA A 404 5.76 -9.79 0.83
C ALA A 404 5.31 -9.21 2.16
N LEU A 405 3.99 -9.19 2.40
CA LEU A 405 3.46 -8.69 3.66
C LEU A 405 3.80 -9.60 4.83
N GLY A 406 3.80 -10.93 4.64
CA GLY A 406 4.23 -11.87 5.68
C GLY A 406 5.68 -11.66 6.11
N MET A 407 6.56 -11.23 5.21
CA MET A 407 7.96 -10.94 5.51
C MET A 407 8.16 -9.55 6.12
N HIS A 408 7.59 -8.52 5.49
CA HIS A 408 7.84 -7.12 5.85
C HIS A 408 6.98 -6.59 7.01
N LEU A 409 5.90 -7.28 7.36
CA LEU A 409 5.09 -7.02 8.55
C LEU A 409 5.28 -8.10 9.63
N SER A 410 6.34 -8.92 9.52
CA SER A 410 6.63 -9.98 10.48
C SER A 410 6.93 -9.41 11.86
N LYS A 411 6.15 -9.82 12.87
CA LYS A 411 6.43 -9.50 14.28
C LYS A 411 7.75 -10.06 14.77
N ALA A 412 8.21 -11.19 14.21
CA ALA A 412 9.51 -11.76 14.56
C ALA A 412 10.68 -10.86 14.13
N THR A 413 10.55 -10.12 13.03
CA THR A 413 11.58 -9.19 12.54
C THR A 413 11.43 -7.80 13.16
N TYR A 414 10.20 -7.28 13.22
CA TYR A 414 9.93 -5.88 13.52
C TYR A 414 9.36 -5.64 14.92
N GLY A 415 8.94 -6.67 15.65
CA GLY A 415 8.31 -6.56 16.97
C GLY A 415 6.78 -6.49 16.89
N ASP A 416 6.11 -6.42 18.04
CA ASP A 416 4.65 -6.52 18.13
C ASP A 416 3.89 -5.42 17.38
N ASP A 417 4.53 -4.27 17.22
CA ASP A 417 4.04 -3.10 16.48
C ASP A 417 4.42 -3.12 14.98
N ALA A 418 4.67 -4.30 14.41
CA ALA A 418 5.07 -4.43 13.00
C ALA A 418 4.05 -3.82 12.02
N GLU A 419 2.77 -3.71 12.37
CA GLU A 419 1.75 -3.12 11.49
C GLU A 419 1.62 -1.59 11.69
N VAL A 420 2.30 -1.02 12.69
CA VAL A 420 2.30 0.43 12.95
C VAL A 420 3.39 1.11 12.13
N PHE A 421 3.05 2.22 11.48
CA PHE A 421 4.02 3.09 10.81
C PHE A 421 4.82 3.89 11.85
N ARG A 422 6.02 3.42 12.20
CA ARG A 422 6.90 4.05 13.20
C ARG A 422 8.34 4.16 12.69
N PRO A 423 8.72 5.25 12.00
CA PRO A 423 10.10 5.46 11.53
C PRO A 423 11.16 5.36 12.63
N GLU A 424 10.83 5.68 13.89
CA GLU A 424 11.75 5.54 15.02
C GLU A 424 12.33 4.14 15.20
N ARG A 425 11.71 3.09 14.62
CA ARG A 425 12.28 1.74 14.68
C ARG A 425 13.65 1.62 14.03
N TRP A 426 14.00 2.55 13.14
CA TRP A 426 15.27 2.57 12.43
C TRP A 426 16.34 3.38 13.17
N LEU A 427 15.95 4.06 14.26
CA LEU A 427 16.79 4.95 15.05
C LEU A 427 16.97 4.39 16.47
N ILE A 428 17.37 3.12 16.55
CA ILE A 428 17.60 2.39 17.80
C ILE A 428 19.09 2.11 17.99
N ASP A 429 19.53 2.05 19.24
CA ASP A 429 20.94 1.76 19.58
C ASP A 429 21.31 0.28 19.43
N ASP A 430 20.33 -0.62 19.42
CA ASP A 430 20.54 -2.06 19.21
C ASP A 430 20.96 -2.35 17.76
N LYS A 431 22.28 -2.42 17.56
CA LYS A 431 22.90 -2.60 16.25
C LYS A 431 22.56 -3.94 15.59
N ASP A 432 22.43 -5.01 16.36
CA ASP A 432 22.14 -6.34 15.81
C ASP A 432 20.70 -6.42 15.33
N ARG A 433 19.76 -5.88 16.10
CA ARG A 433 18.36 -5.76 15.69
C ARG A 433 18.22 -4.85 14.48
N LEU A 434 18.89 -3.69 14.48
CA LEU A 434 18.86 -2.76 13.34
C LEU A 434 19.43 -3.40 12.07
N ALA A 435 20.55 -4.12 12.17
CA ALA A 435 21.15 -4.83 11.06
C ALA A 435 20.22 -5.92 10.50
N ASN A 436 19.54 -6.69 11.37
CA ASN A 436 18.58 -7.68 10.93
C ASN A 436 17.36 -7.04 10.22
N MET A 437 16.75 -6.02 10.83
CA MET A 437 15.61 -5.31 10.22
C MET A 437 15.96 -4.70 8.86
N THR A 438 17.15 -4.10 8.76
CA THR A 438 17.68 -3.50 7.53
C THR A 438 17.90 -4.58 6.46
N ARG A 439 18.56 -5.69 6.82
CA ARG A 439 18.79 -6.83 5.93
C ARG A 439 17.48 -7.37 5.35
N VAL A 440 16.44 -7.52 6.17
CA VAL A 440 15.13 -8.01 5.74
C VAL A 440 14.42 -6.96 4.88
N ASN A 441 14.44 -5.68 5.26
CA ASN A 441 13.82 -4.60 4.48
C ASN A 441 14.46 -4.43 3.09
N ASP A 442 15.77 -4.61 2.96
CA ASP A 442 16.45 -4.52 1.67
C ASP A 442 15.96 -5.59 0.67
N LEU A 443 15.30 -6.67 1.14
CA LEU A 443 14.69 -7.69 0.28
C LEU A 443 13.49 -7.19 -0.53
N ILE A 444 12.95 -5.99 -0.22
CA ILE A 444 11.99 -5.28 -1.09
C ILE A 444 12.55 -5.13 -2.51
N PHE A 445 13.87 -4.92 -2.62
CA PHE A 445 14.57 -4.80 -3.90
C PHE A 445 15.12 -6.14 -4.40
N GLY A 446 14.69 -7.28 -3.84
CA GLY A 446 15.21 -8.60 -4.18
C GLY A 446 16.62 -8.86 -3.63
N TYR A 447 17.19 -10.01 -4.00
CA TYR A 447 18.48 -10.45 -3.48
C TYR A 447 19.33 -11.14 -4.55
N GLY A 448 20.65 -11.12 -4.34
CA GLY A 448 21.62 -11.84 -5.15
C GLY A 448 21.50 -11.50 -6.63
N ARG A 449 21.38 -12.53 -7.47
CA ARG A 449 21.33 -12.36 -8.93
C ARG A 449 20.04 -11.71 -9.43
N TRP A 450 18.98 -11.76 -8.64
CA TRP A 450 17.66 -11.23 -8.99
C TRP A 450 17.38 -9.86 -8.38
N LYS A 451 18.40 -9.20 -7.80
CA LYS A 451 18.28 -7.88 -7.20
C LYS A 451 17.82 -6.83 -8.22
N CYS A 452 16.94 -5.91 -7.85
CA CYS A 452 16.44 -4.84 -8.70
C CYS A 452 17.58 -4.03 -9.32
N LEU A 453 17.51 -3.77 -10.63
CA LEU A 453 18.46 -2.89 -11.33
C LEU A 453 18.19 -1.42 -11.03
N GLY A 454 16.91 -1.03 -10.91
CA GLY A 454 16.46 0.34 -10.70
C GLY A 454 16.51 0.85 -9.26
N GLN A 455 17.04 0.08 -8.28
CA GLN A 455 17.02 0.47 -6.86
C GLN A 455 17.57 1.89 -6.64
N THR A 456 18.71 2.21 -7.25
CA THR A 456 19.36 3.52 -7.09
C THR A 456 18.48 4.65 -7.63
N VAL A 457 17.87 4.44 -8.80
CA VAL A 457 16.99 5.42 -9.46
C VAL A 457 15.75 5.66 -8.59
N ALA A 458 15.08 4.59 -8.16
CA ALA A 458 13.89 4.68 -7.32
C ALA A 458 14.17 5.37 -5.98
N GLN A 459 15.29 5.07 -5.32
CA GLN A 459 15.66 5.72 -4.06
C GLN A 459 15.95 7.22 -4.23
N LEU A 460 16.60 7.59 -5.33
CA LEU A 460 16.87 8.99 -5.67
C LEU A 460 15.54 9.74 -5.89
N GLU A 461 14.64 9.18 -6.71
CA GLU A 461 13.31 9.74 -6.96
C GLU A 461 12.52 9.91 -5.65
N ILE A 462 12.34 8.83 -4.89
CA ILE A 462 11.57 8.83 -3.65
C ILE A 462 12.12 9.88 -2.67
N GLY A 463 13.43 9.88 -2.43
CA GLY A 463 14.05 10.78 -1.47
C GLY A 463 13.82 12.26 -1.81
N LYS A 464 14.05 12.64 -3.07
CA LYS A 464 13.85 14.02 -3.53
C LYS A 464 12.38 14.41 -3.47
N ILE A 465 11.48 13.55 -3.93
CA ILE A 465 10.04 13.86 -3.99
C ILE A 465 9.45 14.07 -2.60
N ILE A 466 9.78 13.21 -1.63
CA ILE A 466 9.28 13.35 -0.26
C ILE A 466 9.84 14.62 0.41
N PHE A 467 11.14 14.87 0.28
CA PHE A 467 11.76 16.09 0.81
C PHE A 467 11.11 17.35 0.24
N GLU A 468 11.01 17.42 -1.09
CA GLU A 468 10.53 18.60 -1.79
C GLU A 468 9.03 18.85 -1.59
N ALA A 469 8.24 17.78 -1.43
CA ALA A 469 6.81 17.89 -1.16
C ALA A 469 6.56 18.56 0.19
N LEU A 470 7.24 18.12 1.25
CA LEU A 470 7.11 18.71 2.59
C LEU A 470 7.77 20.09 2.68
N ARG A 471 8.86 20.32 1.94
CA ARG A 471 9.47 21.66 1.86
C ARG A 471 8.53 22.69 1.21
N SER A 472 7.73 22.27 0.23
CA SER A 472 7.02 23.19 -0.66
C SER A 472 5.55 23.44 -0.30
N PHE A 473 4.89 22.50 0.39
CA PHE A 473 3.45 22.57 0.65
C PHE A 473 3.05 21.92 1.97
N ASP A 474 1.99 22.44 2.57
CA ASP A 474 1.21 21.75 3.59
C ASP A 474 0.20 20.80 2.91
N TRP A 475 0.16 19.55 3.36
CA TRP A 475 -0.68 18.51 2.76
C TRP A 475 -1.76 18.04 3.72
N ALA A 476 -2.95 17.81 3.19
CA ALA A 476 -4.04 17.18 3.91
C ALA A 476 -4.89 16.31 2.98
N LEU A 477 -5.51 15.27 3.55
CA LEU A 477 -6.42 14.36 2.86
C LEU A 477 -7.82 14.97 2.85
N VAL A 478 -8.46 14.97 1.68
CA VAL A 478 -9.87 15.40 1.55
C VAL A 478 -10.81 14.38 2.21
N ASN A 479 -10.45 13.11 2.18
CA ASN A 479 -11.19 12.03 2.83
C ASN A 479 -10.22 11.14 3.61
N ALA A 480 -10.18 11.30 4.94
CA ALA A 480 -9.31 10.52 5.80
C ALA A 480 -9.81 9.08 6.03
N GLU A 481 -11.13 8.84 6.00
CA GLU A 481 -11.73 7.52 6.20
C GLU A 481 -11.43 6.56 5.05
N LYS A 482 -11.52 7.08 3.81
CA LYS A 482 -11.22 6.33 2.59
C LYS A 482 -10.22 7.09 1.73
N PRO A 483 -8.94 7.08 2.13
CA PRO A 483 -7.93 7.97 1.57
C PRO A 483 -7.42 7.54 0.19
N TRP A 484 -7.75 6.32 -0.26
CA TRP A 484 -7.50 5.85 -1.63
C TRP A 484 -8.32 4.60 -1.97
N CYS A 485 -8.34 4.25 -3.25
CA CYS A 485 -8.70 2.93 -3.75
C CYS A 485 -7.44 2.23 -4.25
N LYS A 486 -7.28 0.94 -3.93
CA LYS A 486 -6.15 0.13 -4.41
C LYS A 486 -6.60 -1.25 -4.86
N LYS A 487 -5.96 -1.78 -5.90
CA LYS A 487 -6.14 -3.16 -6.39
C LYS A 487 -4.77 -3.77 -6.68
N ASN A 488 -4.54 -4.98 -6.19
CA ASN A 488 -3.37 -5.76 -6.57
C ASN A 488 -3.60 -6.41 -7.94
N VAL A 489 -2.87 -5.93 -8.94
CA VAL A 489 -2.88 -6.42 -10.31
C VAL A 489 -1.52 -7.02 -10.64
N LEU A 490 -1.40 -8.35 -10.55
CA LEU A 490 -0.13 -9.05 -10.75
C LEU A 490 0.99 -8.46 -9.87
N GLY A 491 0.70 -8.32 -8.57
CA GLY A 491 1.61 -7.85 -7.51
C GLY A 491 2.01 -6.39 -7.56
N LEU A 492 1.48 -5.61 -8.50
CA LEU A 492 1.56 -4.15 -8.52
C LEU A 492 0.23 -3.56 -8.05
N PHE A 493 0.24 -2.31 -7.57
CA PHE A 493 -0.97 -1.65 -7.12
C PHE A 493 -1.48 -0.64 -8.15
N ALA A 494 -2.65 -0.90 -8.72
CA ALA A 494 -3.45 0.13 -9.36
C ALA A 494 -4.10 0.97 -8.26
N VAL A 495 -3.72 2.24 -8.15
CA VAL A 495 -4.16 3.16 -7.09
C VAL A 495 -4.83 4.39 -7.69
N THR A 496 -6.03 4.70 -7.20
CA THR A 496 -6.79 5.90 -7.57
C THR A 496 -7.27 6.65 -6.32
N ASP A 497 -7.73 7.89 -6.51
CA ASP A 497 -8.53 8.64 -5.52
C ASP A 497 -7.78 9.03 -4.24
N ILE A 498 -6.47 9.29 -4.30
CA ILE A 498 -5.81 10.05 -3.23
C ILE A 498 -6.16 11.52 -3.44
N HIS A 499 -7.33 11.94 -2.98
CA HIS A 499 -7.72 13.35 -3.01
C HIS A 499 -7.00 14.09 -1.88
N SER A 500 -6.00 14.89 -2.23
CA SER A 500 -5.36 15.83 -1.31
C SER A 500 -5.87 17.25 -1.56
N GLY A 501 -6.18 17.98 -0.49
CA GLY A 501 -6.61 19.38 -0.50
C GLY A 501 -6.36 19.98 0.87
N SER A 502 -6.02 21.27 0.95
CA SER A 502 -5.75 21.94 2.23
C SER A 502 -7.01 21.93 3.10
N THR A 503 -7.04 21.05 4.08
CA THR A 503 -8.03 21.03 5.16
C THR A 503 -7.28 20.79 6.46
N SER A 504 -7.67 21.55 7.47
CA SER A 504 -6.99 21.64 8.75
C SER A 504 -6.96 20.27 9.45
N VAL A 505 -5.81 19.61 9.47
CA VAL A 505 -5.59 18.44 10.33
C VAL A 505 -5.38 18.95 11.76
N LEU A 506 -6.05 18.33 12.73
CA LEU A 506 -5.85 18.60 14.16
C LEU A 506 -4.36 18.38 14.50
N ASP A 507 -3.69 19.46 14.89
CA ASP A 507 -2.26 19.42 15.24
C ASP A 507 -2.07 18.76 16.61
N MET A 508 -1.55 17.53 16.63
CA MET A 508 -1.24 16.82 17.87
C MET A 508 -0.27 17.59 18.80
N ALA A 509 0.49 18.57 18.28
CA ALA A 509 1.34 19.43 19.09
C ALA A 509 0.55 20.44 19.94
N THR A 510 -0.64 20.87 19.49
CA THR A 510 -1.53 21.76 20.26
C THR A 510 -2.34 21.00 21.31
N CYS A 511 -2.38 19.68 21.23
CA CYS A 511 -3.07 18.81 22.20
C CYS A 511 -2.18 18.33 23.36
N LYS A 512 -1.00 18.93 23.63
CA LYS A 512 -0.14 18.50 24.75
C LYS A 512 -0.58 19.12 26.08
N GLY A 513 -0.80 18.28 27.10
CA GLY A 513 -1.18 18.74 28.43
C GLY A 513 -2.56 19.41 28.46
N VAL A 514 -3.39 19.20 27.45
CA VAL A 514 -4.78 19.66 27.41
C VAL A 514 -5.67 18.63 28.12
N MET A 515 -6.83 19.07 28.57
CA MET A 515 -7.81 18.21 29.23
C MET A 515 -8.97 17.89 28.30
N ALA A 516 -9.22 16.61 28.06
CA ALA A 516 -10.39 16.15 27.34
C ALA A 516 -11.50 15.80 28.34
N ASP A 517 -12.63 16.50 28.23
CA ASP A 517 -13.82 16.28 29.03
C ASP A 517 -14.88 15.56 28.19
N LEU A 518 -15.36 14.44 28.68
CA LEU A 518 -16.07 13.42 27.89
C LEU A 518 -17.36 13.03 28.60
N TRP A 519 -18.46 12.99 27.84
CA TRP A 519 -19.76 12.57 28.37
C TRP A 519 -20.63 11.91 27.31
N HIS A 520 -21.54 11.06 27.78
CA HIS A 520 -22.54 10.43 26.94
C HIS A 520 -23.75 9.97 27.76
N CYS A 521 -24.85 9.61 27.09
CA CYS A 521 -26.01 9.00 27.75
C CYS A 521 -25.73 7.58 28.26
N ASN A 522 -26.52 7.11 29.22
CA ASN A 522 -26.43 5.73 29.70
C ASN A 522 -27.02 4.74 28.68
N ALA A 523 -26.91 3.44 28.94
CA ALA A 523 -27.39 2.38 28.05
C ALA A 523 -28.88 2.43 27.68
N THR A 524 -29.72 3.15 28.44
CA THR A 524 -31.15 3.34 28.15
C THR A 524 -31.44 4.65 27.40
N GLY A 525 -30.40 5.43 27.07
CA GLY A 525 -30.50 6.69 26.34
C GLY A 525 -30.78 7.93 27.19
N SER A 526 -30.78 7.80 28.52
CA SER A 526 -31.02 8.92 29.43
C SER A 526 -29.77 9.80 29.57
N TYR A 527 -29.98 11.12 29.57
CA TYR A 527 -28.92 12.13 29.64
C TYR A 527 -28.75 12.68 31.07
N SER A 528 -27.54 13.10 31.41
CA SER A 528 -27.26 13.73 32.71
C SER A 528 -28.16 14.94 32.92
N SER A 529 -28.82 15.02 34.07
CA SER A 529 -29.82 16.02 34.44
C SER A 529 -31.23 15.81 33.83
N PHE A 530 -31.45 14.85 32.93
CA PHE A 530 -32.78 14.57 32.34
C PHE A 530 -33.29 13.15 32.65
N SER A 531 -32.89 12.57 33.79
CA SER A 531 -33.22 11.19 34.19
C SER A 531 -34.73 10.92 34.33
N ALA A 532 -35.51 11.94 34.69
CA ALA A 532 -36.96 11.85 34.88
C ALA A 532 -37.77 11.97 33.58
N LEU A 533 -37.13 12.27 32.45
CA LEU A 533 -37.77 12.47 31.15
C LEU A 533 -37.46 11.32 30.20
N SER A 534 -38.33 11.14 29.21
CA SER A 534 -38.19 10.04 28.25
C SER A 534 -36.91 10.21 27.43
N PRO A 535 -36.06 9.16 27.31
CA PRO A 535 -34.91 9.19 26.41
C PRO A 535 -35.31 9.26 24.92
N ASN A 536 -36.61 9.11 24.63
CA ASN A 536 -37.19 9.15 23.29
C ASN A 536 -37.77 10.52 22.93
N THR A 537 -37.49 11.56 23.72
CA THR A 537 -37.90 12.93 23.41
C THR A 537 -36.68 13.72 22.91
N PRO A 538 -36.75 14.41 21.77
CA PRO A 538 -35.65 15.25 21.28
C PRO A 538 -35.21 16.31 22.30
N PHE A 539 -33.90 16.58 22.38
CA PHE A 539 -33.35 17.50 23.38
C PHE A 539 -33.99 18.91 23.42
N PRO A 540 -34.33 19.56 22.27
CA PRO A 540 -35.03 20.83 22.29
C PRO A 540 -36.42 20.75 22.95
N GLU A 541 -37.11 19.62 22.79
CA GLU A 541 -38.41 19.37 23.42
C GLU A 541 -38.25 19.11 24.93
N LEU A 542 -37.22 18.36 25.33
CA LEU A 542 -36.86 18.18 26.75
C LEU A 542 -36.61 19.52 27.46
N LEU A 543 -35.92 20.46 26.80
CA LEU A 543 -35.71 21.81 27.33
C LEU A 543 -37.01 22.61 27.42
N ALA A 544 -37.85 22.52 26.38
CA ALA A 544 -39.14 23.22 26.33
C ALA A 544 -40.11 22.72 27.41
N GLU A 545 -40.14 21.42 27.70
CA GLU A 545 -40.93 20.82 28.80
C GLU A 545 -40.53 21.37 30.17
N GLN A 546 -39.29 21.83 30.32
CA GLN A 546 -38.79 22.47 31.53
C GLN A 546 -38.89 24.01 31.50
N GLY A 547 -39.54 24.58 30.48
CA GLY A 547 -39.69 26.02 30.31
C GLY A 547 -38.38 26.75 29.97
N LYS A 548 -37.39 26.05 29.42
CA LYS A 548 -36.09 26.60 29.00
C LYS A 548 -36.00 26.63 27.47
N ASN A 549 -35.37 27.66 26.90
CA ASN A 549 -35.06 27.72 25.46
C ASN A 549 -33.55 27.64 25.25
N ILE A 550 -33.12 26.96 24.17
CA ILE A 550 -31.70 26.83 23.82
C ILE A 550 -31.03 28.18 23.57
N SER A 551 -31.80 29.20 23.15
CA SER A 551 -31.32 30.58 23.00
C SER A 551 -31.00 31.30 24.32
N ASP A 552 -31.52 30.80 25.43
CA ASP A 552 -31.38 31.43 26.76
C ASP A 552 -30.16 30.88 27.53
N LEU A 553 -29.45 29.91 26.93
CA LEU A 553 -28.31 29.23 27.53
C LEU A 553 -27.03 30.03 27.28
N VAL A 554 -26.58 30.73 28.32
CA VAL A 554 -25.23 31.30 28.35
C VAL A 554 -24.31 30.31 29.08
N ILE A 555 -23.29 29.81 28.38
CA ILE A 555 -22.30 28.87 28.90
C ILE A 555 -21.60 29.48 30.12
N GLY A 556 -21.55 28.72 31.22
CA GLY A 556 -20.90 29.13 32.48
C GLY A 556 -21.75 30.02 33.41
N THR A 557 -22.92 30.46 32.96
CA THR A 557 -23.86 31.29 33.74
C THR A 557 -25.21 30.64 33.98
N THR A 558 -25.64 29.77 33.06
CA THR A 558 -26.96 29.13 33.16
C THR A 558 -26.86 27.83 33.94
N ASP A 559 -27.53 27.74 35.09
CA ASP A 559 -27.62 26.51 35.86
C ASP A 559 -28.60 25.54 35.21
N LEU A 560 -28.05 24.47 34.64
CA LEU A 560 -28.77 23.37 33.99
C LEU A 560 -28.93 22.15 34.88
N TYR A 561 -28.70 22.28 36.20
CA TYR A 561 -28.99 21.21 37.14
C TYR A 561 -30.49 20.96 37.22
N THR A 562 -30.94 19.78 36.79
CA THR A 562 -32.38 19.47 36.62
C THR A 562 -32.81 18.16 37.31
N ASP A 563 -31.90 17.41 37.92
CA ASP A 563 -32.23 16.31 38.84
C ASP A 563 -31.12 16.08 39.88
N SER A 564 -31.34 15.17 40.84
CA SER A 564 -30.38 14.84 41.92
C SER A 564 -29.52 13.60 41.64
N GLU A 565 -29.50 13.10 40.40
CA GLU A 565 -28.75 11.91 40.07
C GLU A 565 -27.27 12.24 39.82
N THR A 566 -26.39 11.29 40.17
CA THR A 566 -24.95 11.41 39.89
C THR A 566 -24.60 10.60 38.66
N TRP A 567 -24.02 11.27 37.68
CA TRP A 567 -23.62 10.68 36.41
C TRP A 567 -22.11 10.60 36.29
N LEU A 568 -21.62 9.53 35.66
CA LEU A 568 -20.19 9.40 35.37
C LEU A 568 -19.82 10.36 34.23
N ARG A 569 -18.92 11.30 34.51
CA ARG A 569 -18.27 12.16 33.53
C ARG A 569 -16.77 11.87 33.56
N GLY A 570 -16.18 11.68 32.38
CA GLY A 570 -14.78 11.33 32.25
C GLY A 570 -13.96 12.54 31.87
N THR A 571 -12.92 12.85 32.63
CA THR A 571 -12.03 13.97 32.29
C THR A 571 -10.59 13.46 32.36
N TYR A 572 -9.89 13.51 31.23
CA TYR A 572 -8.60 12.85 31.05
C TYR A 572 -7.58 13.80 30.41
N PRO A 573 -6.41 13.99 31.04
CA PRO A 573 -5.36 14.80 30.45
C PRO A 573 -4.69 14.01 29.33
N THR A 574 -4.25 14.73 28.31
CA THR A 574 -3.34 14.15 27.33
C THR A 574 -1.94 14.00 27.93
N ILE A 575 -1.24 12.94 27.54
CA ILE A 575 0.17 12.74 27.91
C ILE A 575 1.06 13.73 27.15
N GLU A 576 2.36 13.78 27.49
CA GLU A 576 3.35 14.70 26.87
C GLU A 576 3.45 14.61 25.32
N HIS A 577 2.90 13.54 24.74
CA HIS A 577 2.82 13.30 23.30
C HIS A 577 1.48 13.71 22.67
N GLY A 578 0.60 14.38 23.41
CA GLY A 578 -0.72 14.82 22.95
C GLY A 578 -1.74 13.68 22.78
N MET A 579 -1.45 12.50 23.34
CA MET A 579 -2.31 11.32 23.25
C MET A 579 -3.06 11.11 24.56
N MET A 580 -4.27 10.56 24.46
CA MET A 580 -5.05 10.11 25.60
C MET A 580 -5.49 8.68 25.33
N GLN A 581 -5.36 7.81 26.34
CA GLN A 581 -5.99 6.50 26.32
C GLN A 581 -6.90 6.41 27.54
N MET A 582 -8.17 6.10 27.30
CA MET A 582 -9.14 5.91 28.38
C MET A 582 -9.84 4.57 28.24
N LYS A 583 -10.35 4.08 29.37
CA LYS A 583 -11.33 3.00 29.41
C LYS A 583 -12.67 3.61 29.73
N THR A 584 -13.60 3.52 28.79
CA THR A 584 -14.97 4.03 28.96
C THR A 584 -15.98 2.89 28.99
N ILE A 585 -17.16 3.16 29.55
CA ILE A 585 -18.35 2.37 29.30
C ILE A 585 -18.87 2.67 27.89
N PHE A 586 -19.57 1.72 27.27
CA PHE A 586 -20.12 1.92 25.93
C PHE A 586 -21.29 2.92 25.98
N PRO A 587 -21.31 3.96 25.13
CA PRO A 587 -22.37 4.97 25.14
C PRO A 587 -23.73 4.37 24.78
N GLY A 588 -24.81 4.97 25.25
CA GLY A 588 -26.16 4.56 24.86
C GLY A 588 -26.71 5.29 23.66
N PHE A 589 -28.04 5.30 23.56
CA PHE A 589 -28.77 5.81 22.41
C PHE A 589 -29.06 7.31 22.50
N TYR A 590 -29.09 7.96 21.34
CA TYR A 590 -29.63 9.30 21.18
C TYR A 590 -30.71 9.25 20.10
N ILE A 591 -31.87 9.84 20.37
CA ILE A 591 -32.94 9.91 19.36
C ILE A 591 -32.47 10.67 18.13
N GLU A 592 -32.73 10.11 16.95
CA GLU A 592 -32.35 10.65 15.62
C GLU A 592 -30.84 10.85 15.38
N ARG A 593 -29.99 10.23 16.20
CA ARG A 593 -28.53 10.39 16.16
C ARG A 593 -27.84 9.04 16.18
N ALA A 594 -26.64 8.99 15.59
CA ALA A 594 -25.78 7.82 15.71
C ALA A 594 -25.16 7.75 17.10
N ILE A 595 -24.70 6.58 17.54
CA ILE A 595 -24.07 6.41 18.84
C ILE A 595 -22.73 7.15 18.87
N HIS A 596 -22.55 8.02 19.88
CA HIS A 596 -21.35 8.84 20.01
C HIS A 596 -21.03 9.21 21.45
N ILE A 597 -19.79 9.63 21.67
CA ILE A 597 -19.31 10.26 22.91
C ILE A 597 -19.05 11.73 22.62
N HIS A 598 -19.61 12.63 23.43
CA HIS A 598 -19.29 14.05 23.34
C HIS A 598 -17.92 14.31 23.94
N VAL A 599 -17.16 15.21 23.32
CA VAL A 599 -15.85 15.64 23.80
C VAL A 599 -15.74 17.16 23.79
N GLN A 600 -15.17 17.71 24.86
CA GLN A 600 -14.66 19.07 24.93
C GLN A 600 -13.19 19.05 25.27
N VAL A 601 -12.41 19.91 24.62
CA VAL A 601 -10.98 20.04 24.87
C VAL A 601 -10.70 21.39 25.50
N HIS A 602 -10.06 21.37 26.67
CA HIS A 602 -9.69 22.54 27.45
C HIS A 602 -8.17 22.69 27.44
N ALA A 603 -7.69 23.83 26.95
CA ALA A 603 -6.26 24.11 26.90
C ALA A 603 -5.68 24.42 28.29
N ASP A 604 -6.49 25.00 29.18
CA ASP A 604 -6.09 25.39 30.53
C ASP A 604 -6.89 24.61 31.56
N TRP A 605 -6.22 23.98 32.52
CA TRP A 605 -6.88 23.26 33.61
C TRP A 605 -5.99 23.19 34.86
N THR A 606 -6.61 23.18 36.04
CA THR A 606 -5.90 23.09 37.32
C THR A 606 -6.69 22.32 38.38
N PHE A 607 -5.99 21.71 39.35
CA PHE A 607 -6.61 21.20 40.58
C PHE A 607 -6.51 22.26 41.69
N ARG A 608 -7.62 22.56 42.36
CA ARG A 608 -7.63 23.36 43.60
C ARG A 608 -7.31 22.49 44.82
N GLU A 609 -6.99 23.12 45.95
CA GLU A 609 -6.54 22.48 47.21
C GLU A 609 -7.46 21.35 47.73
N ILE A 610 -8.73 21.35 47.33
CA ILE A 610 -9.76 20.38 47.72
C ILE A 610 -10.01 19.30 46.65
N GLY A 611 -9.14 19.17 45.65
CA GLY A 611 -9.27 18.20 44.56
C GLY A 611 -10.32 18.58 43.50
N THR A 612 -10.87 19.80 43.57
CA THR A 612 -11.77 20.34 42.55
C THR A 612 -10.99 20.63 41.28
N LEU A 613 -11.41 20.00 40.18
CA LEU A 613 -10.89 20.28 38.84
C LEU A 613 -11.54 21.55 38.29
N VAL A 614 -10.73 22.46 37.79
CA VAL A 614 -11.17 23.68 37.09
C VAL A 614 -10.71 23.58 35.66
N LEU A 615 -11.65 23.71 34.72
CA LEU A 615 -11.44 23.66 33.28
C LEU A 615 -11.70 25.06 32.71
N GLU A 616 -10.73 25.60 31.98
CA GLU A 616 -10.79 26.93 31.38
C GLU A 616 -10.36 26.85 29.91
N ASN A 617 -10.66 27.88 29.13
CA ASN A 617 -10.22 28.00 27.74
C ASN A 617 -10.57 26.77 26.87
N MET A 618 -11.86 26.55 26.64
CA MET A 618 -12.36 25.52 25.74
C MET A 618 -11.95 25.85 24.30
N VAL A 619 -11.17 24.97 23.68
CA VAL A 619 -10.60 25.17 22.34
C VAL A 619 -11.25 24.32 21.26
N SER A 620 -12.00 23.27 21.64
CA SER A 620 -12.76 22.44 20.71
C SER A 620 -13.93 21.76 21.42
N THR A 621 -15.04 21.64 20.71
CA THR A 621 -16.15 20.73 21.03
C THR A 621 -16.28 19.74 19.88
N GLY A 622 -16.65 18.49 20.15
CA GLY A 622 -16.73 17.47 19.12
C GLY A 622 -17.44 16.22 19.59
N GLN A 623 -17.49 15.24 18.69
CA GLN A 623 -18.14 13.95 18.94
C GLN A 623 -17.26 12.82 18.39
N LEU A 624 -17.15 11.74 19.17
CA LEU A 624 -16.46 10.49 18.83
C LEU A 624 -17.49 9.45 18.44
N TYR A 625 -17.43 8.95 17.21
CA TYR A 625 -18.35 7.93 16.69
C TYR A 625 -17.75 6.53 16.85
N LEU A 626 -18.58 5.49 16.75
CA LEU A 626 -18.15 4.10 16.92
C LEU A 626 -18.40 3.28 15.66
N ASP A 627 -17.58 2.25 15.46
CA ASP A 627 -17.75 1.31 14.34
C ASP A 627 -19.07 0.54 14.44
N GLU A 628 -19.80 0.46 13.33
CA GLU A 628 -21.15 -0.12 13.30
C GLU A 628 -21.18 -1.64 13.61
N GLU A 629 -20.13 -2.38 13.26
CA GLU A 629 -20.08 -3.84 13.49
C GLU A 629 -20.00 -4.23 14.98
N PRO A 630 -19.05 -3.70 15.78
CA PRO A 630 -19.05 -3.93 17.23
C PRO A 630 -20.24 -3.28 17.93
N GLU A 631 -20.70 -2.11 17.45
CA GLU A 631 -21.92 -1.47 17.95
C GLU A 631 -23.11 -2.43 17.88
N ALA A 632 -23.42 -2.97 16.70
CA ALA A 632 -24.56 -3.87 16.51
C ALA A 632 -24.55 -5.08 17.45
N LYS A 633 -23.35 -5.60 17.79
CA LYS A 633 -23.19 -6.70 18.74
C LYS A 633 -23.50 -6.28 20.18
N ILE A 634 -23.05 -5.09 20.59
CA ILE A 634 -23.27 -4.57 21.94
C ILE A 634 -24.74 -4.18 22.13
N MET A 635 -25.36 -3.59 21.12
CA MET A 635 -26.77 -3.20 21.16
C MET A 635 -27.73 -4.39 21.24
N ALA A 636 -27.27 -5.59 20.87
CA ALA A 636 -28.01 -6.83 21.04
C ALA A 636 -27.90 -7.44 22.46
N MET A 637 -27.17 -6.81 23.38
CA MET A 637 -26.94 -7.29 24.75
C MET A 637 -27.71 -6.46 25.79
N ASP A 638 -28.08 -7.08 26.92
CA ASP A 638 -28.61 -6.32 28.06
C ASP A 638 -27.53 -5.40 28.68
N PRO A 639 -27.89 -4.19 29.14
CA PRO A 639 -29.24 -3.62 29.16
C PRO A 639 -29.63 -2.89 27.86
N TYR A 640 -28.76 -2.76 26.86
CA TYR A 640 -29.03 -2.01 25.62
C TYR A 640 -30.20 -2.58 24.82
N ALA A 641 -30.32 -3.91 24.76
CA ALA A 641 -31.41 -4.61 24.07
C ALA A 641 -32.79 -4.40 24.71
N SER A 642 -32.85 -3.86 25.94
CA SER A 642 -34.12 -3.59 26.64
C SER A 642 -34.86 -2.37 26.07
N HIS A 643 -34.17 -1.52 25.30
CA HIS A 643 -34.77 -0.34 24.67
C HIS A 643 -35.29 -0.66 23.27
N THR A 644 -36.60 -0.76 23.09
CA THR A 644 -37.22 -1.21 21.82
C THR A 644 -37.88 -0.09 21.02
N GLU A 645 -37.92 1.13 21.54
CA GLU A 645 -38.72 2.23 20.99
C GLU A 645 -37.97 3.07 19.94
N VAL A 646 -36.64 3.12 20.01
CA VAL A 646 -35.79 3.89 19.09
C VAL A 646 -34.83 2.98 18.36
N LYS A 647 -34.82 3.07 17.03
CA LYS A 647 -33.80 2.46 16.20
C LYS A 647 -32.62 3.43 16.08
N CYS A 648 -31.41 2.94 16.35
CA CYS A 648 -30.20 3.75 16.18
C CYS A 648 -30.06 4.21 14.71
N THR A 649 -29.81 5.50 14.51
CA THR A 649 -29.46 6.05 13.20
C THR A 649 -28.03 5.61 12.86
N SER A 650 -27.78 5.14 11.64
CA SER A 650 -26.43 4.77 11.23
C SER A 650 -25.50 6.00 11.17
N ASN A 651 -24.18 5.77 11.20
CA ASN A 651 -23.22 6.87 11.02
C ASN A 651 -23.46 7.59 9.68
N ALA A 652 -23.85 6.84 8.64
CA ALA A 652 -24.14 7.37 7.30
C ALA A 652 -25.44 8.21 7.21
N GLU A 653 -26.41 7.98 8.09
CA GLU A 653 -27.73 8.64 8.06
C GLU A 653 -27.83 9.82 9.04
N ASN A 654 -26.86 9.99 9.94
CA ASN A 654 -26.85 11.04 10.95
C ASN A 654 -26.53 12.41 10.32
N LYS A 655 -27.48 13.35 10.37
CA LYS A 655 -27.36 14.67 9.72
C LYS A 655 -26.34 15.61 10.41
N GLU A 656 -26.11 15.44 11.71
CA GLU A 656 -25.12 16.22 12.45
C GLU A 656 -23.69 15.68 12.30
N PHE A 657 -23.52 14.48 11.73
CA PHE A 657 -22.22 13.99 11.29
C PHE A 657 -21.57 14.92 10.23
N PHE A 658 -22.40 15.65 9.47
CA PHE A 658 -21.96 16.49 8.34
C PHE A 658 -22.10 18.01 8.57
N GLN A 659 -22.73 18.46 9.66
CA GLN A 659 -23.02 19.86 9.91
C GLN A 659 -22.27 20.38 11.14
N GLY A 660 -21.03 20.83 10.94
CA GLY A 660 -20.34 21.68 11.92
C GLY A 660 -21.14 22.98 12.08
N HIS A 661 -21.70 23.21 13.26
CA HIS A 661 -22.28 24.51 13.58
C HIS A 661 -21.13 25.47 13.89
N GLY A 662 -21.26 26.72 13.43
CA GLY A 662 -20.14 27.65 13.30
C GLY A 662 -19.34 27.82 14.59
N GLY A 663 -18.07 27.42 14.53
CA GLY A 663 -17.08 27.59 15.60
C GLY A 663 -16.77 26.30 16.33
N THR A 664 -15.73 25.59 15.87
CA THR A 664 -14.99 24.53 16.58
C THR A 664 -15.58 23.11 16.68
N ASP A 665 -16.70 22.81 16.02
CA ASP A 665 -17.23 21.44 15.97
C ASP A 665 -16.61 20.61 14.82
N TYR A 666 -15.75 19.65 15.19
CA TYR A 666 -15.23 18.63 14.26
C TYR A 666 -15.68 17.24 14.73
N PRO A 667 -16.20 16.37 13.83
CA PRO A 667 -16.28 14.94 14.13
C PRO A 667 -14.85 14.41 14.29
N VAL A 668 -14.59 13.77 15.42
CA VAL A 668 -13.34 13.05 15.67
C VAL A 668 -13.67 11.58 15.48
N VAL A 669 -12.97 10.92 14.55
CA VAL A 669 -13.21 9.51 14.17
C VAL A 669 -13.13 8.59 15.38
#